data_AF-A0A4V2J3I6-F1
#
_entry.id   AF-A0A4V2J3I6-F1
#
_cell.length_a   1.000
_cell.length_b   1.000
_cell.length_c   1.000
_cell.angle_alpha   90.00
_cell.angle_beta   90.00
_cell.angle_gamma   90.00
#
_symmetry.space_group_name_H-M   'P 1'
#
loop_
_entity.id
_entity.type
_entity.pdbx_description
1 polymer ?
#
loop_
_entity_poly.entity_id
_entity_poly.type
_entity_poly.pdbx_seq_one_letter_code
_entity_poly.pdbx_strand_id
1 'polypeptide(L)'
;MNCMKAKGLTAYMEGRLPHLESVEFEKHVQDCPDCQEQLELWINQHEDFDDMGQMEPIDEGFTQQILDKLTPYLPEESDSAEPAAKGRRRIDWKTWRKRSLTIMKITTVAAVGLAVVISLGTYVSPTFADYVKSFFNSTEKIDPGMKNAYREGFVKPLGLSVTDQGITLEVKEVLADTLRIAVICEALDQDGRPIDLESYRDLQFIIKDTSGNPLIDPSMGGWRNSKKGEYLMVERELTESIKDEQTLPDEVTVELSWTKIGDTSGNWVVDVPIDMVKAKEATKTININKKYTTPQGLMIDLKRMDLAPSLTLLSLGTGLEPEAYRKKKEIIAANGLKEELKQGEPRLPFLLGYKIQEYRLAYELLDQQGAVVAAWDEINDKSLSIQKNMIPNGMNGLGDEAGMKWWHSFVPFTERPEQLKFKLYAVYSNELADFSMKLNLADLNSDKVEAENNGNKLTFSGFYSKEGEKGVVLEGAPVTGKSGVISVQGELAKGTVGLDVWKAVDENGQEYDVRFEKKSAMDENGKVTFQGNLIIDQPLQQPKELTISYHIAEIQHRDVDWEVPIYLNPSAADVTDVTVDDDAKEQDKDTKETQTAVKPQPEPEKNSEPEQQQPVQPKPEPEKQAAPQSQTPAKPEPESKPPVKTQTEQPAKSEPEPQQPANSQTESKPEAKPVNAEDEAAKKAFNIAVNFETRYISIKDLKKRYDIDFIVHNAKKDKYGVYERAFYDLKNQQVLYVVKFVDNEPRTMFASESLSFIELSDGLYVGLESLKKLGIVK
;
A
#
# COMPACT_ATOMS: atom_id res chain seq x y z
N MET A 1 11.62 -28.28 33.76
CA MET A 1 10.66 -29.03 34.59
C MET A 1 11.12 -30.48 34.70
N ASN A 2 10.60 -31.24 35.68
CA ASN A 2 10.74 -32.70 35.69
C ASN A 2 9.80 -33.30 34.63
N CYS A 3 10.20 -34.41 34.01
CA CYS A 3 9.36 -35.12 33.04
C CYS A 3 7.97 -35.39 33.63
N MET A 4 6.91 -35.01 32.90
CA MET A 4 5.55 -35.29 33.33
C MET A 4 5.28 -36.80 33.27
N LYS A 5 4.50 -37.29 34.24
CA LYS A 5 4.02 -38.68 34.24
C LYS A 5 2.95 -38.85 33.16
N ALA A 6 2.71 -40.07 32.67
CA ALA A 6 1.72 -40.40 31.64
C ALA A 6 0.34 -39.72 31.81
N LYS A 7 -0.13 -39.52 33.05
CA LYS A 7 -1.40 -38.81 33.32
C LYS A 7 -1.38 -37.32 32.93
N GLY A 8 -0.23 -36.64 33.02
CA GLY A 8 -0.06 -35.25 32.57
C GLY A 8 -0.03 -35.15 31.05
N LEU A 9 0.63 -36.10 30.38
CA LEU A 9 0.62 -36.21 28.92
C LEU A 9 -0.79 -36.43 28.36
N THR A 10 -1.57 -37.35 28.94
CA THR A 10 -2.97 -37.57 28.53
C THR A 10 -3.83 -36.32 28.77
N ALA A 11 -3.63 -35.61 29.89
CA ALA A 11 -4.33 -34.36 30.14
C ALA A 11 -3.93 -33.25 29.13
N TYR A 12 -2.68 -33.23 28.65
CA TYR A 12 -2.23 -32.32 27.60
C TYR A 12 -2.97 -32.62 26.30
N MET A 13 -2.94 -33.88 25.87
CA MET A 13 -3.50 -34.33 24.59
C MET A 13 -5.02 -34.19 24.53
N GLU A 14 -5.71 -34.30 25.66
CA GLU A 14 -7.16 -34.10 25.75
C GLU A 14 -7.56 -32.63 26.02
N GLY A 15 -6.61 -31.68 25.99
CA GLY A 15 -6.90 -30.26 26.23
C GLY A 15 -7.34 -29.93 27.66
N ARG A 16 -6.99 -30.80 28.63
CA ARG A 16 -7.36 -30.69 30.05
C ARG A 16 -6.26 -30.05 30.91
N LEU A 17 -5.11 -29.68 30.33
CA LEU A 17 -4.05 -28.96 31.04
C LEU A 17 -4.25 -27.43 31.01
N PRO A 18 -4.06 -26.73 32.13
CA PRO A 18 -4.04 -25.27 32.17
C PRO A 18 -2.99 -24.69 31.21
N HIS A 19 -3.30 -23.59 30.54
CA HIS A 19 -2.50 -23.05 29.44
C HIS A 19 -1.03 -22.78 29.79
N LEU A 20 -0.75 -22.23 30.98
CA LEU A 20 0.62 -21.99 31.43
C LEU A 20 1.41 -23.31 31.54
N GLU A 21 0.76 -24.37 32.02
CA GLU A 21 1.36 -25.70 32.16
C GLU A 21 1.55 -26.37 30.80
N SER A 22 0.63 -26.16 29.85
CA SER A 22 0.75 -26.65 28.47
C SER A 22 1.95 -26.03 27.75
N VAL A 23 2.14 -24.70 27.86
CA VAL A 23 3.28 -23.99 27.25
C VAL A 23 4.61 -24.41 27.89
N GLU A 24 4.65 -24.57 29.21
CA GLU A 24 5.84 -25.07 29.89
C GLU A 24 6.14 -26.53 29.51
N PHE A 25 5.10 -27.35 29.34
CA PHE A 25 5.23 -28.73 28.88
C PHE A 25 5.76 -28.80 27.44
N GLU A 26 5.24 -28.00 26.53
CA GLU A 26 5.73 -27.90 25.14
C GLU A 26 7.20 -27.49 25.07
N LYS A 27 7.59 -26.47 25.84
CA LYS A 27 9.00 -26.06 25.99
C LYS A 27 9.87 -27.16 26.59
N HIS A 28 9.34 -27.98 27.48
CA HIS A 28 10.08 -29.09 28.05
C HIS A 28 10.24 -30.25 27.06
N VAL A 29 9.19 -30.58 26.30
CA VAL A 29 9.20 -31.60 25.25
C VAL A 29 10.17 -31.21 24.13
N GLN A 30 10.36 -29.92 23.84
CA GLN A 30 11.38 -29.44 22.89
C GLN A 30 12.79 -29.96 23.20
N ASP A 31 13.15 -30.01 24.49
CA ASP A 31 14.52 -30.26 24.93
C ASP A 31 14.69 -31.61 25.65
N CYS A 32 13.62 -32.43 25.76
CA CYS A 32 13.62 -33.68 26.52
C CYS A 32 13.29 -34.91 25.64
N PRO A 33 14.28 -35.74 25.27
CA PRO A 33 14.08 -36.95 24.46
C PRO A 33 13.10 -37.96 25.06
N ASP A 34 13.11 -38.14 26.39
CA ASP A 34 12.22 -39.08 27.07
C ASP A 34 10.74 -38.66 26.98
N CYS A 35 10.46 -37.35 27.05
CA CYS A 35 9.11 -36.83 26.88
C CYS A 35 8.66 -36.85 25.42
N GLN A 36 9.59 -36.71 24.47
CA GLN A 36 9.30 -36.90 23.03
C GLN A 36 8.89 -38.35 22.75
N GLU A 37 9.64 -39.32 23.27
CA GLU A 37 9.34 -40.75 23.10
C GLU A 37 8.00 -41.14 23.76
N GLN A 38 7.69 -40.63 24.95
CA GLN A 38 6.41 -40.92 25.61
C GLN A 38 5.21 -40.33 24.86
N LEU A 39 5.36 -39.14 24.29
CA LEU A 39 4.32 -38.53 23.45
C LEU A 39 4.10 -39.33 22.16
N GLU A 40 5.19 -39.74 21.50
CA GLU A 40 5.14 -40.60 20.32
C GLU A 40 4.45 -41.94 20.62
N LEU A 41 4.77 -42.57 21.75
CA LEU A 41 4.11 -43.79 22.21
C LEU A 41 2.62 -43.60 22.48
N TRP A 42 2.20 -42.46 23.03
CA TRP A 42 0.79 -42.17 23.28
C TRP A 42 0.00 -42.02 21.97
N ILE A 43 0.57 -41.29 21.00
CA ILE A 43 -0.01 -41.09 19.65
C ILE A 43 -0.19 -42.45 18.97
N ASN A 44 0.87 -43.26 18.92
CA ASN A 44 0.85 -44.58 18.29
C ASN A 44 -0.10 -45.58 18.99
N GLN A 45 -0.39 -45.39 20.27
CA GLN A 45 -1.35 -46.22 21.02
C GLN A 45 -2.81 -45.82 20.81
N HIS A 46 -3.08 -44.64 20.27
CA HIS A 46 -4.44 -44.09 20.08
C HIS A 46 -4.79 -43.89 18.59
N GLU A 47 -4.05 -44.51 17.66
CA GLU A 47 -4.39 -44.56 16.22
C GLU A 47 -5.58 -45.49 15.90
N ASP A 48 -6.05 -46.32 16.85
CA ASP A 48 -7.15 -47.28 16.67
C ASP A 48 -8.42 -46.92 17.47
N PHE A 49 -9.00 -45.73 17.28
CA PHE A 49 -10.37 -45.43 17.74
C PHE A 49 -11.29 -45.12 16.55
N ASP A 50 -11.61 -46.18 15.79
CA ASP A 50 -12.74 -46.21 14.85
C ASP A 50 -13.97 -46.92 15.44
N ASP A 51 -13.97 -47.24 16.74
CA ASP A 51 -15.10 -47.90 17.39
C ASP A 51 -15.34 -47.37 18.81
N MET A 52 -16.54 -46.84 19.02
CA MET A 52 -17.21 -46.45 20.28
C MET A 52 -17.28 -44.95 20.64
N GLY A 53 -18.34 -44.31 20.14
CA GLY A 53 -18.96 -43.14 20.77
C GLY A 53 -20.20 -42.70 20.00
N GLN A 54 -21.39 -43.04 20.50
CA GLN A 54 -22.68 -42.81 19.82
C GLN A 54 -22.87 -41.34 19.39
N MET A 55 -22.97 -41.10 18.08
CA MET A 55 -23.50 -39.85 17.54
C MET A 55 -25.03 -39.90 17.63
N GLU A 56 -25.63 -38.86 18.20
CA GLU A 56 -27.03 -38.53 17.96
C GLU A 56 -27.25 -38.39 16.43
N PRO A 57 -28.37 -38.90 15.89
CA PRO A 57 -28.61 -38.83 14.46
C PRO A 57 -28.69 -37.38 14.01
N ILE A 58 -27.79 -37.01 13.11
CA ILE A 58 -27.80 -35.76 12.36
C ILE A 58 -29.12 -35.70 11.57
N ASP A 59 -29.75 -34.53 11.60
CA ASP A 59 -31.02 -34.22 10.93
C ASP A 59 -31.06 -34.78 9.49
N GLU A 60 -32.05 -35.63 9.21
CA GLU A 60 -32.29 -36.22 7.88
C GLU A 60 -32.48 -35.12 6.81
N GLY A 61 -32.94 -33.92 7.20
CA GLY A 61 -33.07 -32.76 6.31
C GLY A 61 -31.75 -32.23 5.76
N PHE A 62 -30.67 -32.28 6.55
CA PHE A 62 -29.33 -31.87 6.11
C PHE A 62 -28.74 -32.86 5.11
N THR A 63 -28.92 -34.16 5.36
CA THR A 63 -28.40 -35.23 4.51
C THR A 63 -29.06 -35.20 3.13
N GLN A 64 -30.36 -34.89 3.06
CA GLN A 64 -31.08 -34.83 1.79
C GLN A 64 -30.73 -33.60 0.94
N GLN A 65 -30.41 -32.45 1.57
CA GLN A 65 -29.89 -31.28 0.84
C GLN A 65 -28.53 -31.52 0.19
N ILE A 66 -27.70 -32.39 0.77
CA ILE A 66 -26.40 -32.77 0.22
C ILE A 66 -26.60 -33.76 -0.93
N LEU A 67 -27.48 -34.75 -0.76
CA LEU A 67 -27.77 -35.76 -1.79
C LEU A 67 -28.46 -35.17 -3.03
N ASP A 68 -29.34 -34.19 -2.88
CA ASP A 68 -30.01 -33.51 -4.01
C ASP A 68 -29.04 -32.61 -4.82
N LYS A 69 -27.86 -32.28 -4.28
CA LYS A 69 -26.82 -31.49 -4.97
C LYS A 69 -25.79 -32.35 -5.72
N LEU A 70 -25.90 -33.68 -5.66
CA LEU A 70 -24.99 -34.59 -6.33
C LEU A 70 -25.67 -35.20 -7.58
N THR A 71 -25.14 -34.91 -8.76
CA THR A 71 -25.62 -35.51 -10.01
C THR A 71 -25.23 -37.00 -10.05
N PRO A 72 -26.16 -37.96 -10.29
CA PRO A 72 -25.82 -39.38 -10.33
C PRO A 72 -24.97 -39.73 -11.55
N TYR A 73 -23.92 -40.53 -11.32
CA TYR A 73 -23.07 -41.10 -12.36
C TYR A 73 -23.71 -42.35 -13.00
N LEU A 74 -23.81 -42.38 -14.33
CA LEU A 74 -24.14 -43.56 -15.13
C LEU A 74 -22.84 -44.06 -15.82
N PRO A 75 -22.36 -45.28 -15.54
CA PRO A 75 -21.22 -45.85 -16.25
C PRO A 75 -21.65 -46.49 -17.58
N GLU A 76 -20.89 -46.25 -18.66
CA GLU A 76 -20.93 -47.07 -19.87
C GLU A 76 -20.02 -48.30 -19.72
N GLU A 77 -20.56 -49.46 -20.10
CA GLU A 77 -19.87 -50.77 -20.13
C GLU A 77 -18.84 -50.85 -21.27
N SER A 78 -17.72 -51.52 -21.02
CA SER A 78 -17.06 -52.29 -22.06
C SER A 78 -16.35 -53.52 -21.49
N ASP A 79 -16.59 -54.63 -22.19
CA ASP A 79 -16.14 -55.99 -21.94
C ASP A 79 -14.62 -56.18 -22.05
N SER A 80 -14.04 -57.00 -21.17
CA SER A 80 -13.41 -58.27 -21.56
C SER A 80 -12.80 -59.02 -20.36
N ALA A 81 -12.91 -60.35 -20.42
CA ALA A 81 -12.76 -61.31 -19.34
C ALA A 81 -11.33 -61.89 -19.14
N GLU A 82 -10.94 -62.05 -17.86
CA GLU A 82 -10.32 -63.21 -17.14
C GLU A 82 -9.33 -64.23 -17.80
N PRO A 83 -8.61 -65.12 -17.04
CA PRO A 83 -8.11 -65.05 -15.65
C PRO A 83 -6.72 -65.73 -15.35
N ALA A 84 -6.19 -65.42 -14.15
CA ALA A 84 -5.48 -66.24 -13.13
C ALA A 84 -4.34 -67.27 -13.43
N ALA A 85 -3.25 -67.24 -12.63
CA ALA A 85 -2.76 -68.39 -11.83
C ALA A 85 -1.51 -68.12 -10.92
N LYS A 86 -1.75 -68.30 -9.60
CA LYS A 86 -0.94 -68.89 -8.50
C LYS A 86 0.59 -69.10 -8.60
N GLY A 87 1.31 -68.69 -7.53
CA GLY A 87 2.59 -69.28 -7.12
C GLY A 87 3.21 -68.73 -5.82
N ARG A 88 3.17 -69.51 -4.73
CA ARG A 88 3.85 -69.26 -3.42
C ARG A 88 5.38 -69.39 -3.54
N ARG A 89 6.16 -68.55 -2.81
CA ARG A 89 7.22 -68.98 -1.85
C ARG A 89 7.95 -67.81 -1.15
N ARG A 90 7.91 -67.89 0.19
CA ARG A 90 8.93 -67.61 1.24
C ARG A 90 9.86 -66.38 1.09
N ILE A 91 9.64 -65.43 1.99
CA ILE A 91 10.52 -64.32 2.34
C ILE A 91 11.67 -64.86 3.22
N ASP A 92 12.91 -64.62 2.80
CA ASP A 92 14.13 -64.77 3.61
C ASP A 92 14.45 -63.43 4.27
N TRP A 93 14.62 -63.44 5.59
CA TRP A 93 14.51 -62.26 6.47
C TRP A 93 15.81 -61.46 6.65
N LYS A 94 16.86 -61.76 5.87
CA LYS A 94 18.21 -61.18 6.07
C LYS A 94 18.69 -60.17 5.01
N THR A 95 17.80 -59.61 4.20
CA THR A 95 18.18 -58.58 3.19
C THR A 95 17.35 -57.29 3.25
N TRP A 96 16.65 -57.04 4.35
CA TRP A 96 15.72 -55.91 4.50
C TRP A 96 16.34 -54.61 5.03
N ARG A 97 17.63 -54.33 4.73
CA ARG A 97 18.27 -53.09 5.18
C ARG A 97 19.00 -52.26 4.13
N LYS A 98 18.83 -52.54 2.83
CA LYS A 98 19.34 -51.66 1.77
C LYS A 98 18.46 -51.77 0.52
N ARG A 99 17.52 -50.82 0.36
CA ARG A 99 17.07 -50.22 -0.91
C ARG A 99 15.87 -49.30 -0.64
N SER A 100 16.20 -48.03 -0.44
CA SER A 100 15.37 -46.90 -0.88
C SER A 100 15.14 -46.99 -2.40
N LEU A 101 14.10 -46.30 -2.88
CA LEU A 101 13.55 -46.26 -4.25
C LEU A 101 12.58 -47.40 -4.60
N THR A 102 11.27 -47.15 -4.44
CA THR A 102 10.22 -47.32 -5.47
C THR A 102 8.89 -46.75 -4.91
N ILE A 103 8.72 -45.42 -4.88
CA ILE A 103 7.39 -44.80 -4.89
C ILE A 103 7.20 -44.28 -6.31
N MET A 104 6.82 -45.18 -7.21
CA MET A 104 6.32 -44.85 -8.54
C MET A 104 5.37 -45.95 -8.95
N LYS A 105 4.07 -45.65 -8.94
CA LYS A 105 3.02 -46.07 -9.90
C LYS A 105 1.64 -45.99 -9.26
N ILE A 106 1.07 -44.79 -9.18
CA ILE A 106 -0.34 -44.53 -9.52
C ILE A 106 -0.39 -43.12 -10.11
N THR A 107 -0.16 -43.00 -11.41
CA THR A 107 -0.49 -41.80 -12.19
C THR A 107 -1.17 -42.27 -13.47
N THR A 108 -2.50 -42.26 -13.45
CA THR A 108 -3.28 -42.13 -14.68
C THR A 108 -4.24 -40.97 -14.45
N VAL A 109 -3.92 -39.89 -15.13
CA VAL A 109 -4.53 -38.56 -15.06
C VAL A 109 -5.92 -38.56 -15.67
N ALA A 110 -6.88 -37.98 -14.96
CA ALA A 110 -7.98 -37.22 -15.54
C ALA A 110 -8.24 -36.01 -14.64
N ALA A 111 -7.65 -34.86 -15.00
CA ALA A 111 -7.80 -33.61 -14.29
C ALA A 111 -9.12 -32.93 -14.70
N VAL A 112 -10.07 -32.88 -13.77
CA VAL A 112 -11.13 -31.86 -13.72
C VAL A 112 -11.00 -31.23 -12.34
N GLY A 113 -10.74 -29.91 -12.30
CA GLY A 113 -10.52 -29.18 -11.06
C GLY A 113 -11.68 -29.36 -10.08
N LEU A 114 -11.43 -30.13 -9.02
CA LEU A 114 -12.32 -30.25 -7.89
C LEU A 114 -11.83 -29.24 -6.83
N ALA A 115 -12.64 -28.23 -6.52
CA ALA A 115 -12.48 -27.49 -5.28
C ALA A 115 -12.76 -28.46 -4.13
N VAL A 116 -11.72 -29.03 -3.54
CA VAL A 116 -11.88 -29.95 -2.41
C VAL A 116 -12.06 -29.10 -1.16
N VAL A 117 -13.31 -28.95 -0.71
CA VAL A 117 -13.62 -28.56 0.66
C VAL A 117 -13.23 -29.76 1.54
N ILE A 118 -11.99 -29.75 2.06
CA ILE A 118 -11.56 -30.77 3.02
C ILE A 118 -12.24 -30.46 4.34
N SER A 119 -13.35 -31.16 4.63
CA SER A 119 -13.84 -31.30 5.99
C SER A 119 -12.72 -31.96 6.82
N LEU A 120 -12.17 -31.24 7.79
CA LEU A 120 -11.07 -31.66 8.64
C LEU A 120 -11.43 -32.93 9.43
N GLY A 121 -11.15 -34.09 8.83
CA GLY A 121 -11.21 -35.40 9.44
C GLY A 121 -10.24 -36.30 8.70
N THR A 122 -9.17 -36.69 9.40
CA THR A 122 -8.10 -37.59 8.96
C THR A 122 -7.12 -37.04 7.90
N TYR A 123 -5.93 -36.66 8.34
CA TYR A 123 -4.61 -37.07 7.81
C TYR A 123 -3.52 -36.23 8.50
N VAL A 124 -2.84 -36.82 9.48
CA VAL A 124 -1.60 -36.29 10.08
C VAL A 124 -0.43 -37.15 9.64
N SER A 125 0.60 -36.52 9.08
CA SER A 125 2.03 -36.78 9.32
C SER A 125 2.86 -36.02 8.29
N PRO A 126 3.70 -35.06 8.71
CA PRO A 126 5.09 -35.40 9.06
C PRO A 126 5.53 -34.90 10.45
N THR A 127 6.63 -35.48 10.93
CA THR A 127 7.25 -35.38 12.27
C THR A 127 6.96 -34.10 13.07
N PHE A 128 6.42 -34.30 14.27
CA PHE A 128 6.11 -33.31 15.32
C PHE A 128 7.19 -32.22 15.56
N ALA A 129 8.46 -32.48 15.22
CA ALA A 129 9.54 -31.48 15.32
C ALA A 129 9.29 -30.19 14.52
N ASP A 130 8.54 -30.25 13.40
CA ASP A 130 8.15 -29.06 12.62
C ASP A 130 6.96 -28.33 13.24
N TYR A 131 6.03 -29.05 13.88
CA TYR A 131 4.89 -28.47 14.63
C TYR A 131 5.32 -27.72 15.89
N VAL A 132 6.46 -28.10 16.47
CA VAL A 132 6.91 -27.59 17.77
C VAL A 132 7.72 -26.28 17.65
N LYS A 133 8.14 -25.86 16.45
CA LYS A 133 8.81 -24.57 16.22
C LYS A 133 7.93 -23.63 15.40
N SER A 134 6.98 -22.98 16.07
CA SER A 134 6.18 -21.93 15.40
C SER A 134 7.08 -20.90 14.72
N PHE A 135 6.79 -20.65 13.46
CA PHE A 135 7.48 -19.68 12.63
C PHE A 135 7.38 -18.26 13.24
N PHE A 136 6.22 -17.87 13.76
CA PHE A 136 6.01 -16.56 14.38
C PHE A 136 6.83 -16.34 15.66
N ASN A 137 7.39 -17.40 16.25
CA ASN A 137 8.22 -17.33 17.46
C ASN A 137 9.71 -17.63 17.22
N SER A 138 10.06 -18.32 16.14
CA SER A 138 11.37 -18.94 15.95
C SER A 138 12.41 -18.08 15.22
N THR A 139 12.02 -16.91 14.69
CA THR A 139 12.93 -16.04 13.90
C THR A 139 13.03 -14.61 14.44
N GLU A 140 14.24 -14.04 14.37
CA GLU A 140 14.50 -12.63 14.69
C GLU A 140 13.83 -11.66 13.70
N LYS A 141 13.48 -12.14 12.49
CA LYS A 141 12.91 -11.32 11.41
C LYS A 141 11.40 -11.06 11.52
N ILE A 142 10.75 -11.54 12.58
CA ILE A 142 9.31 -11.33 12.84
C ILE A 142 9.13 -10.16 13.80
N ASP A 143 8.16 -9.29 13.49
CA ASP A 143 7.94 -8.10 14.29
C ASP A 143 7.52 -8.45 15.73
N PRO A 144 7.84 -7.61 16.72
CA PRO A 144 7.56 -7.90 18.13
C PRO A 144 6.06 -8.08 18.42
N GLY A 145 5.19 -7.46 17.64
CA GLY A 145 3.74 -7.59 17.77
C GLY A 145 3.24 -8.98 17.41
N MET A 146 3.74 -9.59 16.33
CA MET A 146 3.37 -10.97 15.96
C MET A 146 3.88 -11.97 17.01
N LYS A 147 5.06 -11.72 17.58
CA LYS A 147 5.58 -12.49 18.71
C LYS A 147 4.71 -12.34 19.97
N ASN A 148 4.06 -11.19 20.15
CA ASN A 148 3.10 -11.00 21.24
C ASN A 148 1.84 -11.82 20.97
N ALA A 149 1.25 -11.70 19.79
CA ALA A 149 0.08 -12.49 19.39
C ALA A 149 0.31 -14.01 19.49
N TYR A 150 1.49 -14.50 19.07
CA TYR A 150 1.88 -15.91 19.29
C TYR A 150 1.86 -16.28 20.78
N ARG A 151 2.51 -15.47 21.62
CA ARG A 151 2.57 -15.69 23.08
C ARG A 151 1.21 -15.61 23.76
N GLU A 152 0.29 -14.82 23.20
CA GLU A 152 -1.09 -14.69 23.67
C GLU A 152 -2.04 -15.75 23.06
N GLY A 153 -1.55 -16.63 22.18
CA GLY A 153 -2.34 -17.76 21.62
C GLY A 153 -3.17 -17.43 20.38
N PHE A 154 -2.83 -16.37 19.65
CA PHE A 154 -3.51 -15.94 18.41
C PHE A 154 -2.85 -16.47 17.12
N VAL A 155 -2.00 -17.49 17.27
CA VAL A 155 -1.39 -18.22 16.16
C VAL A 155 -1.88 -19.66 16.20
N LYS A 156 -2.33 -20.16 15.06
CA LYS A 156 -2.81 -21.53 14.89
C LYS A 156 -1.95 -22.24 13.85
N PRO A 157 -1.35 -23.40 14.18
CA PRO A 157 -0.74 -24.25 13.18
C PRO A 157 -1.82 -24.90 12.31
N LEU A 158 -1.48 -25.08 11.05
CA LEU A 158 -2.33 -25.60 9.98
C LEU A 158 -1.56 -26.69 9.23
N GLY A 159 -2.31 -27.63 8.67
CA GLY A 159 -1.79 -28.67 7.78
C GLY A 159 -2.56 -28.67 6.47
N LEU A 160 -2.90 -27.49 5.95
CA LEU A 160 -3.66 -27.36 4.71
C LEU A 160 -2.69 -27.42 3.53
N SER A 161 -3.00 -28.24 2.53
CA SER A 161 -2.15 -28.39 1.35
C SER A 161 -2.97 -28.64 0.09
N VAL A 162 -2.49 -28.15 -1.05
CA VAL A 162 -3.06 -28.44 -2.37
C VAL A 162 -1.94 -28.80 -3.34
N THR A 163 -2.15 -29.84 -4.15
CA THR A 163 -1.19 -30.28 -5.15
C THR A 163 -1.76 -30.13 -6.55
N ASP A 164 -1.05 -29.43 -7.41
CA ASP A 164 -1.32 -29.36 -8.85
C ASP A 164 0.00 -29.36 -9.62
N GLN A 165 0.00 -29.97 -10.80
CA GLN A 165 1.20 -30.14 -11.66
C GLN A 165 2.43 -30.72 -10.94
N GLY A 166 2.20 -31.51 -9.89
CA GLY A 166 3.26 -32.08 -9.05
C GLY A 166 3.99 -31.09 -8.16
N ILE A 167 3.41 -29.91 -7.93
CA ILE A 167 3.84 -28.97 -6.91
C ILE A 167 2.79 -28.98 -5.81
N THR A 168 3.21 -29.15 -4.57
CA THR A 168 2.36 -29.06 -3.38
C THR A 168 2.56 -27.71 -2.71
N LEU A 169 1.51 -26.91 -2.61
CA LEU A 169 1.49 -25.68 -1.81
C LEU A 169 0.94 -26.03 -0.42
N GLU A 170 1.68 -25.70 0.64
CA GLU A 170 1.30 -25.94 2.02
C GLU A 170 1.14 -24.64 2.81
N VAL A 171 0.07 -24.54 3.58
CA VAL A 171 -0.16 -23.48 4.56
C VAL A 171 0.12 -24.05 5.96
N LYS A 172 1.13 -23.49 6.63
CA LYS A 172 1.68 -24.01 7.89
C LYS A 172 1.09 -23.37 9.13
N GLU A 173 0.89 -22.05 9.11
CA GLU A 173 0.44 -21.30 10.28
C GLU A 173 -0.38 -20.10 9.83
N VAL A 174 -1.37 -19.74 10.65
CA VAL A 174 -2.11 -18.49 10.53
C VAL A 174 -2.06 -17.73 11.85
N LEU A 175 -1.75 -16.45 11.77
CA LEU A 175 -1.98 -15.44 12.80
C LEU A 175 -3.19 -14.63 12.38
N ALA A 176 -4.16 -14.47 13.27
CA ALA A 176 -5.32 -13.63 13.00
C ALA A 176 -5.76 -12.87 14.23
N ASP A 177 -5.87 -11.56 14.09
CA ASP A 177 -6.64 -10.72 15.00
C ASP A 177 -7.46 -9.68 14.24
N THR A 178 -8.13 -8.77 14.95
CA THR A 178 -9.01 -7.77 14.32
C THR A 178 -8.26 -6.70 13.54
N LEU A 179 -6.93 -6.62 13.63
CA LEU A 179 -6.11 -5.59 13.00
C LEU A 179 -5.21 -6.15 11.89
N ARG A 180 -4.92 -7.45 11.89
CA ARG A 180 -4.21 -8.11 10.77
C ARG A 180 -4.45 -9.62 10.71
N ILE A 181 -4.30 -10.16 9.51
CA ILE A 181 -4.16 -11.61 9.26
C ILE A 181 -2.83 -11.84 8.54
N ALA A 182 -2.05 -12.82 9.02
CA ALA A 182 -0.81 -13.26 8.40
C ALA A 182 -0.77 -14.78 8.26
N VAL A 183 -0.40 -15.26 7.09
CA VAL A 183 -0.34 -16.68 6.75
C VAL A 183 1.08 -17.05 6.33
N ILE A 184 1.56 -18.18 6.83
CA ILE A 184 2.85 -18.78 6.46
C ILE A 184 2.60 -19.93 5.50
N CYS A 185 3.23 -19.89 4.33
CA CYS A 185 3.16 -20.94 3.33
C CYS A 185 4.52 -21.32 2.75
N GLU A 186 4.58 -22.52 2.17
CA GLU A 186 5.70 -23.01 1.37
C GLU A 186 5.19 -23.79 0.16
N ALA A 187 6.03 -23.94 -0.86
CA ALA A 187 5.75 -24.83 -1.99
C ALA A 187 6.82 -25.90 -2.08
N LEU A 188 6.43 -27.12 -2.44
CA LEU A 188 7.28 -28.30 -2.53
C LEU A 188 7.12 -28.94 -3.90
N ASP A 189 8.20 -29.45 -4.49
CA ASP A 189 8.16 -30.24 -5.72
C ASP A 189 7.71 -31.69 -5.48
N GLN A 190 7.63 -32.49 -6.55
CA GLN A 190 7.23 -33.91 -6.49
C GLN A 190 8.14 -34.76 -5.60
N ASP A 191 9.38 -34.32 -5.38
CA ASP A 191 10.38 -34.99 -4.55
C ASP A 191 10.36 -34.46 -3.09
N GLY A 192 9.45 -33.55 -2.76
CA GLY A 192 9.36 -32.90 -1.46
C GLY A 192 10.44 -31.83 -1.22
N ARG A 193 11.07 -31.31 -2.27
CA ARG A 193 12.07 -30.24 -2.14
C ARG A 193 11.40 -28.87 -2.23
N PRO A 194 11.80 -27.90 -1.39
CA PRO A 194 11.27 -26.54 -1.45
C PRO A 194 11.42 -25.89 -2.83
N ILE A 195 10.33 -25.27 -3.29
CA ILE A 195 10.28 -24.39 -4.45
C ILE A 195 10.15 -22.96 -3.94
N ASP A 196 10.96 -22.09 -4.51
CA ASP A 196 10.94 -20.70 -4.16
C ASP A 196 9.68 -19.98 -4.68
N LEU A 197 8.93 -19.35 -3.76
CA LEU A 197 7.70 -18.60 -4.04
C LEU A 197 7.96 -17.13 -4.41
N GLU A 198 9.15 -16.79 -4.92
CA GLU A 198 9.58 -15.41 -5.17
C GLU A 198 8.72 -14.62 -6.18
N SER A 199 7.98 -15.29 -7.09
CA SER A 199 7.04 -14.61 -7.99
C SER A 199 5.66 -14.44 -7.34
N TYR A 200 5.49 -13.35 -6.59
CA TYR A 200 4.21 -12.95 -6.01
C TYR A 200 3.24 -12.28 -7.01
N ARG A 201 3.61 -12.15 -8.30
CA ARG A 201 2.74 -11.57 -9.32
C ARG A 201 1.48 -12.40 -9.58
N ASP A 202 1.59 -13.71 -9.37
CA ASP A 202 0.54 -14.67 -9.66
C ASP A 202 -0.28 -15.03 -8.40
N LEU A 203 0.07 -14.45 -7.23
CA LEU A 203 -0.61 -14.64 -5.94
C LEU A 203 -1.81 -13.72 -5.81
N GLN A 204 -2.96 -14.27 -5.42
CA GLN A 204 -4.09 -13.52 -4.86
C GLN A 204 -4.31 -13.87 -3.39
N PHE A 205 -4.48 -12.83 -2.56
CA PHE A 205 -4.82 -12.93 -1.15
C PHE A 205 -6.17 -12.25 -0.90
N ILE A 206 -7.23 -13.04 -0.73
CA ILE A 206 -8.59 -12.52 -0.62
C ILE A 206 -9.21 -12.97 0.70
N ILE A 207 -9.70 -12.01 1.48
CA ILE A 207 -10.44 -12.29 2.71
C ILE A 207 -11.92 -12.22 2.40
N LYS A 208 -12.64 -13.30 2.68
CA LYS A 208 -14.05 -13.49 2.35
C LYS A 208 -14.91 -13.59 3.62
N ASP A 209 -16.15 -13.11 3.51
CA ASP A 209 -17.21 -13.38 4.48
C ASP A 209 -17.73 -14.82 4.34
N THR A 210 -18.66 -15.20 5.23
CA THR A 210 -19.30 -16.54 5.21
C THR A 210 -20.16 -16.80 3.97
N SER A 211 -20.50 -15.76 3.20
CA SER A 211 -21.21 -15.86 1.92
C SER A 211 -20.25 -15.96 0.72
N GLY A 212 -18.94 -15.91 0.94
CA GLY A 212 -17.90 -15.96 -0.08
C GLY A 212 -17.60 -14.61 -0.73
N ASN A 213 -18.16 -13.50 -0.24
CA ASN A 213 -17.89 -12.17 -0.78
C ASN A 213 -16.58 -11.60 -0.20
N PRO A 214 -15.77 -10.91 -1.00
CA PRO A 214 -14.55 -10.29 -0.50
C PRO A 214 -14.87 -9.11 0.41
N LEU A 215 -14.40 -9.18 1.67
CA LEU A 215 -14.56 -8.14 2.69
C LEU A 215 -13.86 -6.84 2.30
N ILE A 216 -12.69 -6.98 1.66
CA ILE A 216 -11.91 -5.87 1.11
C ILE A 216 -11.88 -6.04 -0.41
N ASP A 217 -12.03 -4.95 -1.15
CA ASP A 217 -11.90 -4.99 -2.61
C ASP A 217 -10.54 -5.59 -3.03
N PRO A 218 -10.52 -6.73 -3.76
CA PRO A 218 -9.28 -7.36 -4.19
C PRO A 218 -8.42 -6.46 -5.09
N SER A 219 -9.02 -5.48 -5.78
CA SER A 219 -8.31 -4.54 -6.65
C SER A 219 -7.55 -3.44 -5.89
N MET A 220 -7.86 -3.21 -4.62
CA MET A 220 -7.19 -2.19 -3.81
C MET A 220 -5.79 -2.61 -3.33
N GLY A 221 -5.36 -3.85 -3.58
CA GLY A 221 -4.08 -4.36 -3.12
C GLY A 221 -3.98 -4.36 -1.60
N GLY A 222 -2.83 -3.94 -1.05
CA GLY A 222 -2.64 -3.71 0.39
C GLY A 222 -2.21 -4.93 1.22
N TRP A 223 -2.11 -6.12 0.61
CA TRP A 223 -1.40 -7.23 1.23
C TRP A 223 0.10 -7.10 0.99
N ARG A 224 0.89 -7.53 1.97
CA ARG A 224 2.35 -7.53 1.93
C ARG A 224 2.82 -8.98 1.94
N ASN A 225 3.98 -9.20 1.35
CA ASN A 225 4.63 -10.49 1.44
C ASN A 225 6.09 -10.32 1.82
N SER A 226 6.63 -11.32 2.50
CA SER A 226 8.06 -11.34 2.81
C SER A 226 8.57 -12.77 2.90
N LYS A 227 9.73 -13.01 2.28
CA LYS A 227 10.44 -14.27 2.37
C LYS A 227 11.19 -14.37 3.69
N LYS A 228 11.10 -15.51 4.35
CA LYS A 228 11.69 -15.74 5.66
C LYS A 228 12.29 -17.15 5.73
N GLY A 229 13.48 -17.29 5.16
CA GLY A 229 14.04 -18.62 4.88
C GLY A 229 13.35 -19.20 3.66
N GLU A 230 12.91 -20.45 3.76
CA GLU A 230 12.15 -21.14 2.70
C GLU A 230 10.65 -20.82 2.72
N TYR A 231 10.17 -20.14 3.77
CA TYR A 231 8.77 -19.78 3.92
C TYR A 231 8.45 -18.41 3.33
N LEU A 232 7.25 -18.30 2.76
CA LEU A 232 6.61 -17.05 2.41
C LEU A 232 5.62 -16.67 3.51
N MET A 233 5.76 -15.46 4.06
CA MET A 233 4.72 -14.84 4.86
C MET A 233 3.91 -13.90 3.98
N VAL A 234 2.59 -14.09 3.95
CA VAL A 234 1.65 -13.17 3.31
C VAL A 234 0.76 -12.58 4.39
N GLU A 235 0.71 -11.25 4.48
CA GLU A 235 -0.02 -10.54 5.52
C GLU A 235 -0.92 -9.47 4.92
N ARG A 236 -2.03 -9.18 5.60
CA ARG A 236 -2.91 -8.08 5.29
C ARG A 236 -3.37 -7.41 6.57
N GLU A 237 -3.15 -6.11 6.64
CA GLU A 237 -3.73 -5.27 7.68
C GLU A 237 -5.22 -5.07 7.40
N LEU A 238 -6.04 -5.11 8.45
CA LEU A 238 -7.50 -4.97 8.38
C LEU A 238 -7.95 -3.53 8.68
N THR A 239 -6.99 -2.59 8.70
CA THR A 239 -7.24 -1.16 8.92
C THR A 239 -7.94 -0.50 7.74
N GLU A 240 -7.76 -1.07 6.56
CA GLU A 240 -8.38 -0.64 5.33
C GLU A 240 -9.65 -1.46 5.09
N SER A 241 -10.77 -0.77 4.93
CA SER A 241 -11.77 -1.19 3.94
C SER A 241 -12.57 -2.47 4.24
N ILE A 242 -13.07 -2.66 5.46
CA ILE A 242 -14.31 -3.44 5.57
C ILE A 242 -15.41 -2.56 4.97
N LYS A 243 -15.95 -2.97 3.81
CA LYS A 243 -16.95 -2.20 3.05
C LYS A 243 -18.15 -1.83 3.93
N ASP A 244 -18.69 -0.62 3.75
CA ASP A 244 -20.03 -0.20 4.17
C ASP A 244 -20.46 -0.65 5.58
N GLU A 245 -19.83 -0.11 6.62
CA GLU A 245 -20.22 -0.36 8.03
C GLU A 245 -20.22 -1.84 8.46
N GLN A 246 -19.74 -2.77 7.63
CA GLN A 246 -19.66 -4.17 8.01
C GLN A 246 -18.63 -4.30 9.13
N THR A 247 -19.09 -4.76 10.27
CA THR A 247 -18.22 -5.26 11.33
C THR A 247 -17.51 -6.51 10.83
N LEU A 248 -16.24 -6.68 11.14
CA LEU A 248 -15.51 -7.93 10.90
C LEU A 248 -16.35 -9.12 11.42
N PRO A 249 -16.75 -10.08 10.57
CA PRO A 249 -17.60 -11.19 11.00
C PRO A 249 -16.85 -12.11 11.96
N ASP A 250 -17.59 -12.95 12.68
CA ASP A 250 -17.03 -13.92 13.62
C ASP A 250 -16.28 -15.05 12.91
N GLU A 251 -16.57 -15.27 11.63
CA GLU A 251 -15.86 -16.22 10.78
C GLU A 251 -15.48 -15.56 9.46
N VAL A 252 -14.22 -15.77 9.04
CA VAL A 252 -13.71 -15.35 7.74
C VAL A 252 -12.96 -16.49 7.07
N THR A 253 -12.91 -16.45 5.75
CA THR A 253 -12.07 -17.37 4.97
C THR A 253 -11.02 -16.56 4.22
N VAL A 254 -9.74 -16.91 4.38
CA VAL A 254 -8.66 -16.38 3.55
C VAL A 254 -8.40 -17.33 2.40
N GLU A 255 -8.73 -16.89 1.19
CA GLU A 255 -8.34 -17.58 -0.03
C GLU A 255 -6.95 -17.12 -0.46
N LEU A 256 -6.08 -18.10 -0.63
CA LEU A 256 -4.77 -17.97 -1.23
C LEU A 256 -4.79 -18.68 -2.58
N SER A 257 -4.54 -17.97 -3.68
CA SER A 257 -4.51 -18.59 -5.01
C SER A 257 -3.27 -18.23 -5.82
N TRP A 258 -2.72 -19.22 -6.52
CA TRP A 258 -1.64 -19.08 -7.49
C TRP A 258 -2.03 -19.69 -8.83
N THR A 259 -1.81 -18.95 -9.91
CA THR A 259 -1.92 -19.48 -11.29
C THR A 259 -0.58 -19.96 -11.87
N LYS A 260 0.50 -19.67 -11.16
CA LYS A 260 1.86 -20.07 -11.51
C LYS A 260 2.74 -20.15 -10.26
N ILE A 261 3.52 -21.23 -10.15
CA ILE A 261 4.57 -21.39 -9.14
C ILE A 261 5.87 -21.76 -9.84
N GLY A 262 6.93 -20.97 -9.62
CA GLY A 262 8.18 -21.07 -10.39
C GLY A 262 7.93 -20.85 -11.88
N ASP A 263 8.28 -21.83 -12.71
CA ASP A 263 8.00 -21.84 -14.15
C ASP A 263 6.76 -22.66 -14.53
N THR A 264 6.10 -23.26 -13.56
CA THR A 264 4.98 -24.19 -13.78
C THR A 264 3.66 -23.45 -13.65
N SER A 265 2.91 -23.39 -14.75
CA SER A 265 1.51 -22.94 -14.74
C SER A 265 0.62 -24.02 -14.14
N GLY A 266 -0.33 -23.61 -13.29
CA GLY A 266 -1.25 -24.51 -12.61
C GLY A 266 -2.34 -23.71 -11.91
N ASN A 267 -3.05 -24.34 -10.97
CA ASN A 267 -4.09 -23.71 -10.18
C ASN A 267 -4.04 -24.24 -8.74
N TRP A 268 -3.32 -23.54 -7.87
CA TRP A 268 -3.27 -23.85 -6.44
C TRP A 268 -4.18 -22.88 -5.72
N VAL A 269 -5.25 -23.38 -5.10
CA VAL A 269 -6.19 -22.59 -4.30
C VAL A 269 -6.32 -23.23 -2.94
N VAL A 270 -6.08 -22.45 -1.88
CA VAL A 270 -6.21 -22.88 -0.49
C VAL A 270 -7.10 -21.89 0.25
N ASP A 271 -8.19 -22.41 0.82
CA ASP A 271 -9.08 -21.66 1.70
C ASP A 271 -8.71 -21.93 3.16
N VAL A 272 -8.37 -20.88 3.89
CA VAL A 272 -8.01 -20.92 5.31
C VAL A 272 -9.17 -20.37 6.13
N PRO A 273 -9.96 -21.24 6.81
CA PRO A 273 -11.02 -20.78 7.69
C PRO A 273 -10.44 -20.23 8.99
N ILE A 274 -10.95 -19.08 9.43
CA ILE A 274 -10.49 -18.37 10.62
C ILE A 274 -11.69 -17.99 11.49
N ASP A 275 -11.64 -18.42 12.74
CA ASP A 275 -12.55 -17.99 13.81
C ASP A 275 -11.99 -16.71 14.45
N MET A 276 -12.76 -15.64 14.33
CA MET A 276 -12.44 -14.29 14.83
C MET A 276 -13.03 -14.00 16.20
N VAL A 277 -13.84 -14.89 16.79
CA VAL A 277 -14.54 -14.64 18.07
C VAL A 277 -13.54 -14.29 19.17
N LYS A 278 -12.52 -15.12 19.37
CA LYS A 278 -11.47 -14.87 20.39
C LYS A 278 -10.68 -13.59 20.12
N ALA A 279 -10.40 -13.31 18.85
CA ALA A 279 -9.71 -12.08 18.45
C ALA A 279 -10.54 -10.84 18.79
N LYS A 280 -11.84 -10.86 18.49
CA LYS A 280 -12.77 -9.77 18.78
C LYS A 280 -12.96 -9.58 20.29
N GLU A 281 -13.03 -10.65 21.06
CA GLU A 281 -13.10 -10.58 22.53
C GLU A 281 -11.82 -9.98 23.15
N ALA A 282 -10.66 -10.27 22.56
CA ALA A 282 -9.38 -9.75 23.05
C ALA A 282 -9.09 -8.32 22.62
N THR A 283 -9.71 -7.86 21.52
CA THR A 283 -9.53 -6.49 21.04
C THR A 283 -10.35 -5.50 21.84
N LYS A 284 -9.68 -4.44 22.30
CA LYS A 284 -10.32 -3.32 22.97
C LYS A 284 -10.23 -2.04 22.15
N THR A 285 -11.37 -1.41 21.89
CA THR A 285 -11.44 -0.10 21.23
C THR A 285 -11.72 1.00 22.26
N ILE A 286 -10.95 2.07 22.20
CA ILE A 286 -11.10 3.27 23.04
C ILE A 286 -11.37 4.45 22.13
N ASN A 287 -12.59 5.00 22.22
CA ASN A 287 -12.95 6.23 21.51
C ASN A 287 -12.35 7.44 22.22
N ILE A 288 -11.62 8.27 21.50
CA ILE A 288 -10.95 9.47 22.02
C ILE A 288 -11.68 10.73 21.56
N ASN A 289 -11.93 10.84 20.25
CA ASN A 289 -12.70 11.91 19.60
C ASN A 289 -12.30 13.33 20.07
N LYS A 290 -11.00 13.61 20.12
CA LYS A 290 -10.47 14.94 20.47
C LYS A 290 -9.87 15.61 19.24
N LYS A 291 -10.19 16.88 19.05
CA LYS A 291 -9.71 17.70 17.94
C LYS A 291 -8.81 18.81 18.45
N TYR A 292 -7.85 19.20 17.63
CA TYR A 292 -6.95 20.32 17.89
C TYR A 292 -6.52 20.97 16.59
N THR A 293 -6.43 22.30 16.59
CA THR A 293 -5.82 23.06 15.49
C THR A 293 -4.54 23.69 15.99
N THR A 294 -3.44 23.38 15.33
CA THR A 294 -2.12 23.94 15.63
C THR A 294 -2.04 25.42 15.23
N PRO A 295 -1.11 26.21 15.79
CA PRO A 295 -0.86 27.58 15.34
C PRO A 295 -0.52 27.68 13.85
N GLN A 296 0.00 26.62 13.24
CA GLN A 296 0.34 26.53 11.82
C GLN A 296 -0.87 26.20 10.92
N GLY A 297 -2.07 26.02 11.49
CA GLY A 297 -3.31 25.73 10.77
C GLY A 297 -3.50 24.26 10.40
N LEU A 298 -2.69 23.35 10.93
CA LEU A 298 -2.94 21.90 10.85
C LEU A 298 -4.04 21.52 11.84
N MET A 299 -5.15 21.00 11.32
CA MET A 299 -6.23 20.39 12.09
C MET A 299 -5.90 18.92 12.31
N ILE A 300 -6.03 18.45 13.55
CA ILE A 300 -5.81 17.06 13.95
C ILE A 300 -7.07 16.56 14.65
N ASP A 301 -7.57 15.40 14.24
CA ASP A 301 -8.71 14.71 14.82
C ASP A 301 -8.25 13.35 15.36
N LEU A 302 -7.96 13.28 16.66
CA LEU A 302 -7.56 12.05 17.34
C LEU A 302 -8.82 11.22 17.65
N LYS A 303 -9.03 10.17 16.86
CA LYS A 303 -10.31 9.45 16.81
C LYS A 303 -10.41 8.37 17.85
N ARG A 304 -9.52 7.37 17.77
CA ARG A 304 -9.59 6.18 18.63
C ARG A 304 -8.27 5.46 18.73
N MET A 305 -8.18 4.56 19.70
CA MET A 305 -7.10 3.60 19.88
C MET A 305 -7.67 2.18 19.94
N ASP A 306 -7.13 1.27 19.12
CA ASP A 306 -7.48 -0.14 19.12
C ASP A 306 -6.31 -0.96 19.70
N LEU A 307 -6.59 -1.79 20.71
CA LEU A 307 -5.62 -2.63 21.39
C LEU A 307 -5.91 -4.09 21.02
N ALA A 308 -5.15 -4.64 20.07
CA ALA A 308 -5.24 -6.05 19.68
C ALA A 308 -3.99 -6.83 20.13
N PRO A 309 -4.06 -8.17 20.17
CA PRO A 309 -2.94 -9.02 20.57
C PRO A 309 -1.67 -8.80 19.75
N SER A 310 -1.82 -8.43 18.48
CA SER A 310 -0.68 -8.27 17.58
C SER A 310 -0.20 -6.83 17.42
N LEU A 311 -1.03 -5.82 17.69
CA LEU A 311 -0.64 -4.41 17.59
C LEU A 311 -1.58 -3.48 18.37
N THR A 312 -1.05 -2.32 18.77
CA THR A 312 -1.84 -1.16 19.19
C THR A 312 -1.92 -0.17 18.05
N LEU A 313 -3.12 0.24 17.66
CA LEU A 313 -3.36 1.15 16.56
C LEU A 313 -3.93 2.48 17.05
N LEU A 314 -3.28 3.59 16.71
CA LEU A 314 -3.83 4.92 16.89
C LEU A 314 -4.38 5.43 15.56
N SER A 315 -5.67 5.76 15.53
CA SER A 315 -6.34 6.34 14.37
C SER A 315 -6.52 7.85 14.55
N LEU A 316 -6.08 8.62 13.57
CA LEU A 316 -6.24 10.07 13.56
C LEU A 316 -6.53 10.60 12.16
N GLY A 317 -7.19 11.75 12.08
CA GLY A 317 -7.35 12.52 10.85
C GLY A 317 -6.50 13.78 10.89
N THR A 318 -6.00 14.22 9.75
CA THR A 318 -5.36 15.53 9.60
C THR A 318 -5.94 16.29 8.42
N GLY A 319 -6.11 17.59 8.56
CA GLY A 319 -6.53 18.47 7.47
C GLY A 319 -5.95 19.86 7.66
N LEU A 320 -6.24 20.77 6.74
CA LEU A 320 -5.81 22.16 6.84
C LEU A 320 -6.97 23.11 7.01
N GLU A 321 -6.78 24.09 7.89
CA GLU A 321 -7.70 25.21 7.93
C GLU A 321 -7.72 25.92 6.56
N PRO A 322 -8.89 26.44 6.14
CA PRO A 322 -9.04 27.08 4.83
C PRO A 322 -8.02 28.19 4.57
N GLU A 323 -7.66 28.97 5.60
CA GLU A 323 -6.68 30.05 5.47
C GLU A 323 -5.27 29.51 5.22
N ALA A 324 -4.83 28.50 5.98
CA ALA A 324 -3.53 27.86 5.80
C ALA A 324 -3.42 27.19 4.42
N TYR A 325 -4.48 26.49 3.99
CA TYR A 325 -4.57 25.91 2.65
C TYR A 325 -4.44 26.98 1.56
N ARG A 326 -5.21 28.07 1.65
CA ARG A 326 -5.15 29.17 0.66
C ARG A 326 -3.77 29.79 0.59
N LYS A 327 -3.13 30.05 1.75
CA LYS A 327 -1.78 30.62 1.80
C LYS A 327 -0.76 29.73 1.07
N LYS A 328 -0.85 28.41 1.21
CA LYS A 328 0.01 27.48 0.46
C LYS A 328 -0.22 27.55 -1.04
N LYS A 329 -1.49 27.61 -1.50
CA LYS A 329 -1.82 27.79 -2.92
C LYS A 329 -1.28 29.10 -3.49
N GLU A 330 -1.36 30.19 -2.72
CA GLU A 330 -0.78 31.49 -3.10
C GLU A 330 0.74 31.41 -3.27
N ILE A 331 1.44 30.73 -2.35
CA ILE A 331 2.89 30.50 -2.48
C ILE A 331 3.23 29.70 -3.74
N ILE A 332 2.49 28.63 -4.01
CA ILE A 332 2.67 27.80 -5.21
C ILE A 332 2.50 28.63 -6.47
N ALA A 333 1.40 29.40 -6.56
CA ALA A 333 1.10 30.24 -7.71
C ALA A 333 2.13 31.37 -7.89
N ALA A 334 2.50 32.06 -6.81
CA ALA A 334 3.44 33.19 -6.86
C ALA A 334 4.85 32.78 -7.30
N ASN A 335 5.23 31.52 -7.07
CA ASN A 335 6.54 30.97 -7.43
C ASN A 335 6.51 30.13 -8.72
N GLY A 336 5.40 30.11 -9.45
CA GLY A 336 5.27 29.36 -10.71
C GLY A 336 5.37 27.84 -10.55
N LEU A 337 5.06 27.33 -9.35
CA LEU A 337 5.12 25.92 -9.01
C LEU A 337 3.89 25.16 -9.52
N LYS A 338 3.97 23.83 -9.52
CA LYS A 338 2.91 22.95 -10.04
C LYS A 338 2.42 22.01 -8.95
N GLU A 339 1.13 21.68 -9.00
CA GLU A 339 0.52 20.72 -8.07
C GLU A 339 0.40 19.33 -8.67
N GLU A 340 0.41 19.25 -10.00
CA GLU A 340 0.32 18.01 -10.76
C GLU A 340 1.54 17.88 -11.65
N LEU A 341 2.04 16.65 -11.77
CA LEU A 341 3.10 16.33 -12.70
C LEU A 341 2.49 15.96 -14.05
N LYS A 342 2.61 16.85 -15.03
CA LYS A 342 2.23 16.54 -16.41
C LYS A 342 3.39 15.91 -17.16
N GLN A 343 3.07 14.98 -18.04
CA GLN A 343 4.07 14.31 -18.86
C GLN A 343 4.82 15.34 -19.73
N GLY A 344 6.15 15.32 -19.66
CA GLY A 344 7.02 16.25 -20.40
C GLY A 344 7.28 17.59 -19.69
N GLU A 345 6.64 17.88 -18.57
CA GLU A 345 6.99 19.06 -17.75
C GLU A 345 8.20 18.81 -16.85
N PRO A 346 8.98 19.85 -16.50
CA PRO A 346 10.05 19.73 -15.53
C PRO A 346 9.53 19.23 -14.18
N ARG A 347 10.23 18.27 -13.57
CA ARG A 347 9.81 17.67 -12.30
C ARG A 347 9.95 18.62 -11.11
N LEU A 348 10.90 19.55 -11.14
CA LEU A 348 11.24 20.39 -9.98
C LEU A 348 10.09 21.31 -9.53
N PRO A 349 9.41 22.09 -10.41
CA PRO A 349 8.25 22.90 -9.99
C PRO A 349 7.13 22.09 -9.34
N PHE A 350 6.88 20.87 -9.83
CA PHE A 350 5.93 19.94 -9.22
C PHE A 350 6.40 19.46 -7.85
N LEU A 351 7.64 19.00 -7.74
CA LEU A 351 8.19 18.48 -6.49
C LEU A 351 8.15 19.53 -5.38
N LEU A 352 8.50 20.79 -5.69
CA LEU A 352 8.42 21.89 -4.73
C LEU A 352 6.97 22.21 -4.35
N GLY A 353 6.05 22.25 -5.32
CA GLY A 353 4.62 22.47 -5.04
C GLY A 353 4.02 21.35 -4.18
N TYR A 354 4.43 20.11 -4.38
CA TYR A 354 4.06 18.97 -3.55
C TYR A 354 4.64 19.11 -2.13
N LYS A 355 5.94 19.37 -2.00
CA LYS A 355 6.62 19.53 -0.71
C LYS A 355 6.03 20.65 0.13
N ILE A 356 5.70 21.79 -0.47
CA ILE A 356 5.07 22.91 0.25
C ILE A 356 3.72 22.50 0.85
N GLN A 357 2.99 21.59 0.21
CA GLN A 357 1.67 21.14 0.68
C GLN A 357 1.75 20.17 1.85
N GLU A 358 2.83 19.39 1.94
CA GLU A 358 3.04 18.44 3.03
C GLU A 358 2.98 19.12 4.41
N TYR A 359 2.39 18.39 5.35
CA TYR A 359 2.57 18.56 6.78
C TYR A 359 2.83 17.20 7.38
N ARG A 360 3.64 17.20 8.43
CA ARG A 360 4.00 16.02 9.17
C ARG A 360 3.90 16.32 10.65
N LEU A 361 3.76 15.28 11.48
CA LEU A 361 3.60 15.47 12.92
C LEU A 361 4.46 14.50 13.74
N ALA A 362 4.66 14.87 15.00
CA ALA A 362 5.30 14.04 16.00
C ALA A 362 4.49 14.09 17.31
N TYR A 363 4.34 12.95 17.98
CA TYR A 363 3.68 12.85 19.28
C TYR A 363 4.26 11.74 20.15
N GLU A 364 4.00 11.84 21.44
CA GLU A 364 4.36 10.86 22.45
C GLU A 364 3.09 10.27 23.10
N LEU A 365 3.17 9.01 23.48
CA LEU A 365 2.25 8.36 24.41
C LEU A 365 2.99 8.13 25.72
N LEU A 366 2.52 8.76 26.78
CA LEU A 366 3.10 8.67 28.12
C LEU A 366 2.24 7.77 29.02
N ASP A 367 2.88 7.01 29.90
CA ASP A 367 2.18 6.27 30.96
C ASP A 367 1.79 7.19 32.14
N GLN A 368 1.21 6.58 33.19
CA GLN A 368 0.79 7.27 34.41
C GLN A 368 1.94 7.91 35.19
N GLN A 369 3.16 7.39 35.03
CA GLN A 369 4.38 7.88 35.67
C GLN A 369 5.04 9.00 34.84
N GLY A 370 4.52 9.28 33.64
CA GLY A 370 5.06 10.26 32.71
C GLY A 370 6.23 9.73 31.87
N ALA A 371 6.45 8.42 31.82
CA ALA A 371 7.44 7.84 30.93
C ALA A 371 6.85 7.64 29.52
N VAL A 372 7.62 7.98 28.49
CA VAL A 372 7.23 7.77 27.09
C VAL A 372 7.23 6.27 26.80
N VAL A 373 6.07 5.66 26.57
CA VAL A 373 5.94 4.23 26.24
C VAL A 373 5.90 3.97 24.74
N ALA A 374 5.45 4.95 23.96
CA ALA A 374 5.51 4.95 22.51
C ALA A 374 5.60 6.39 21.98
N ALA A 375 6.13 6.55 20.77
CA ALA A 375 6.20 7.84 20.12
C ALA A 375 6.21 7.66 18.61
N TRP A 376 5.57 8.60 17.93
CA TRP A 376 5.50 8.69 16.49
C TRP A 376 6.20 9.96 16.03
N ASP A 377 6.97 9.87 14.96
CA ASP A 377 7.66 11.03 14.39
C ASP A 377 7.86 10.82 12.91
N GLU A 378 7.30 11.72 12.10
CA GLU A 378 7.37 11.67 10.64
C GLU A 378 8.57 12.43 10.07
N ILE A 379 9.51 12.87 10.91
CA ILE A 379 10.75 13.45 10.43
C ILE A 379 11.53 12.46 9.54
N ASN A 380 11.99 12.93 8.38
CA ASN A 380 12.73 12.10 7.43
C ASN A 380 14.09 11.66 7.99
N ASP A 381 14.71 12.52 8.79
CA ASP A 381 16.00 12.24 9.40
C ASP A 381 15.85 11.37 10.66
N LYS A 382 16.05 10.06 10.47
CA LYS A 382 15.94 9.06 11.54
C LYS A 382 16.86 9.32 12.72
N SER A 383 17.96 10.06 12.56
CA SER A 383 18.87 10.39 13.66
C SER A 383 18.30 11.45 14.63
N LEU A 384 17.29 12.20 14.18
CA LEU A 384 16.59 13.21 14.98
C LEU A 384 15.24 12.71 15.51
N SER A 385 14.81 11.55 15.03
CA SER A 385 13.48 11.01 15.25
C SER A 385 13.27 10.57 16.70
N ILE A 386 12.11 10.93 17.27
CA ILE A 386 11.69 10.46 18.60
C ILE A 386 10.97 9.11 18.58
N GLN A 387 10.89 8.44 17.42
CA GLN A 387 10.13 7.19 17.25
C GLN A 387 10.47 6.15 18.33
N LYS A 388 9.44 5.60 18.95
CA LYS A 388 9.56 4.58 19.99
C LYS A 388 8.42 3.59 19.91
N ASN A 389 8.76 2.31 20.06
CA ASN A 389 7.79 1.19 20.13
C ASN A 389 6.88 1.05 18.88
N MET A 390 7.35 1.51 17.71
CA MET A 390 6.59 1.41 16.45
C MET A 390 6.77 0.07 15.77
N ILE A 391 5.75 -0.35 15.03
CA ILE A 391 5.88 -1.45 14.07
C ILE A 391 6.54 -0.91 12.80
N PRO A 392 7.60 -1.56 12.26
CA PRO A 392 8.18 -1.17 10.98
C PRO A 392 7.13 -1.15 9.87
N ASN A 393 7.09 -0.08 9.06
CA ASN A 393 6.02 0.15 8.07
C ASN A 393 4.59 0.15 8.65
N GLY A 394 4.45 0.42 9.95
CA GLY A 394 3.18 0.46 10.67
C GLY A 394 2.38 1.73 10.46
N MET A 395 2.68 2.52 9.42
CA MET A 395 1.88 3.67 9.01
C MET A 395 1.12 3.28 7.75
N ASN A 396 -0.20 3.46 7.77
CA ASN A 396 -1.00 3.50 6.57
C ASN A 396 -1.88 4.75 6.61
N GLY A 397 -2.32 5.21 5.45
CA GLY A 397 -3.16 6.38 5.37
C GLY A 397 -3.94 6.48 4.07
N LEU A 398 -5.09 7.12 4.15
CA LEU A 398 -5.99 7.35 3.02
C LEU A 398 -6.36 8.84 2.99
N GLY A 399 -6.18 9.46 1.82
CA GLY A 399 -6.43 10.88 1.62
C GLY A 399 -7.56 11.17 0.64
N ASP A 400 -8.25 12.28 0.87
CA ASP A 400 -9.13 12.95 -0.08
C ASP A 400 -8.96 14.47 0.02
N GLU A 401 -9.85 15.24 -0.62
CA GLU A 401 -9.81 16.71 -0.59
C GLU A 401 -10.03 17.30 0.82
N ALA A 402 -10.66 16.57 1.74
CA ALA A 402 -10.93 17.02 3.11
C ALA A 402 -9.75 16.76 4.07
N GLY A 403 -8.81 15.89 3.69
CA GLY A 403 -7.60 15.62 4.46
C GLY A 403 -7.14 14.17 4.38
N MET A 404 -6.26 13.80 5.32
CA MET A 404 -5.70 12.46 5.46
C MET A 404 -6.29 11.75 6.67
N LYS A 405 -6.58 10.46 6.55
CA LYS A 405 -6.81 9.53 7.65
C LYS A 405 -5.55 8.71 7.83
N TRP A 406 -5.10 8.53 9.05
CA TRP A 406 -3.87 7.84 9.40
C TRP A 406 -4.12 6.74 10.43
N TRP A 407 -3.39 5.64 10.28
CA TRP A 407 -3.35 4.50 11.17
C TRP A 407 -1.90 4.24 11.56
N HIS A 408 -1.56 4.57 12.81
CA HIS A 408 -0.21 4.47 13.36
C HIS A 408 -0.13 3.24 14.27
N SER A 409 0.72 2.28 13.92
CA SER A 409 0.83 0.99 14.60
C SER A 409 2.03 0.91 15.53
N PHE A 410 1.77 0.48 16.76
CA PHE A 410 2.73 0.24 17.82
C PHE A 410 2.72 -1.23 18.24
N VAL A 411 3.85 -1.69 18.77
CA VAL A 411 3.91 -2.99 19.44
C VAL A 411 2.99 -2.93 20.68
N PRO A 412 2.20 -3.97 20.98
CA PRO A 412 1.35 -4.00 22.16
C PRO A 412 2.11 -3.67 23.45
N PHE A 413 1.50 -2.87 24.33
CA PHE A 413 2.14 -2.46 25.58
C PHE A 413 2.22 -3.63 26.58
N THR A 414 3.43 -4.08 26.90
CA THR A 414 3.67 -5.22 27.80
C THR A 414 3.15 -5.00 29.23
N GLU A 415 3.26 -3.78 29.75
CA GLU A 415 2.83 -3.43 31.12
C GLU A 415 1.39 -2.91 31.21
N ARG A 416 0.61 -3.03 30.11
CA ARG A 416 -0.83 -2.65 29.97
C ARG A 416 -1.27 -1.53 30.94
N PRO A 417 -0.81 -0.28 30.73
CA PRO A 417 -1.12 0.82 31.64
C PRO A 417 -2.64 1.04 31.71
N GLU A 418 -3.17 1.49 32.86
CA GLU A 418 -4.62 1.76 32.95
C GLU A 418 -5.00 3.06 32.24
N GLN A 419 -4.03 3.98 32.10
CA GLN A 419 -4.18 5.26 31.44
C GLN A 419 -2.90 5.60 30.66
N LEU A 420 -3.11 6.15 29.47
CA LEU A 420 -2.08 6.82 28.69
C LEU A 420 -2.39 8.31 28.61
N LYS A 421 -1.38 9.09 28.23
CA LYS A 421 -1.53 10.47 27.81
C LYS A 421 -0.90 10.65 26.45
N PHE A 422 -1.70 11.06 25.47
CA PHE A 422 -1.21 11.56 24.21
C PHE A 422 -0.66 12.98 24.42
N LYS A 423 0.51 13.27 23.84
CA LYS A 423 1.12 14.59 23.84
C LYS A 423 1.63 14.92 22.45
N LEU A 424 1.08 15.95 21.82
CA LEU A 424 1.61 16.47 20.56
C LEU A 424 2.98 17.09 20.83
N TYR A 425 4.01 16.58 20.17
CA TYR A 425 5.39 16.98 20.39
C TYR A 425 5.81 18.09 19.44
N ALA A 426 5.50 17.93 18.16
CA ALA A 426 5.81 18.91 17.12
C ALA A 426 4.95 18.73 15.88
N VAL A 427 4.90 19.78 15.05
CA VAL A 427 4.50 19.66 13.65
C VAL A 427 5.60 20.17 12.74
N TYR A 428 5.67 19.63 11.53
CA TYR A 428 6.65 19.99 10.54
C TYR A 428 5.99 20.63 9.33
N SER A 429 6.64 21.67 8.81
CA SER A 429 6.28 22.31 7.54
C SER A 429 7.50 22.46 6.66
N ASN A 430 7.28 22.62 5.36
CA ASN A 430 8.32 22.90 4.39
C ASN A 430 8.24 24.35 3.93
N GLU A 431 9.37 25.05 3.94
CA GLU A 431 9.52 26.41 3.41
C GLU A 431 10.43 26.41 2.18
N LEU A 432 10.16 27.32 1.23
CA LEU A 432 11.03 27.49 0.07
C LEU A 432 12.39 28.09 0.49
N ALA A 433 13.44 27.57 -0.11
CA ALA A 433 14.81 28.07 0.04
C ALA A 433 15.42 28.45 -1.32
N ASP A 434 16.32 29.42 -1.29
CA ASP A 434 16.96 30.02 -2.47
C ASP A 434 18.49 29.80 -2.50
N PHE A 435 18.99 28.85 -1.70
CA PHE A 435 20.42 28.58 -1.63
C PHE A 435 20.97 28.07 -2.96
N SER A 436 22.07 28.69 -3.41
CA SER A 436 22.85 28.24 -4.54
C SER A 436 24.30 28.67 -4.39
N MET A 437 25.23 27.75 -4.63
CA MET A 437 26.67 28.00 -4.55
C MET A 437 27.40 27.27 -5.65
N LYS A 438 28.29 27.99 -6.35
CA LYS A 438 29.26 27.39 -7.27
C LYS A 438 30.47 26.87 -6.49
N LEU A 439 30.81 25.60 -6.72
CA LEU A 439 31.96 24.89 -6.15
C LEU A 439 32.94 24.51 -7.26
N ASN A 440 34.22 24.80 -7.04
CA ASN A 440 35.31 24.26 -7.85
C ASN A 440 35.77 22.93 -7.25
N LEU A 441 35.69 21.86 -8.02
CA LEU A 441 35.91 20.51 -7.49
C LEU A 441 37.39 20.19 -7.20
N ALA A 442 38.32 20.91 -7.83
CA ALA A 442 39.74 20.80 -7.51
C ALA A 442 40.02 21.38 -6.12
N ASP A 443 39.41 22.53 -5.81
CA ASP A 443 39.63 23.26 -4.56
C ASP A 443 39.05 22.48 -3.36
N LEU A 444 37.95 21.75 -3.54
CA LEU A 444 37.36 20.90 -2.48
C LEU A 444 38.31 19.81 -1.96
N ASN A 445 39.28 19.38 -2.77
CA ASN A 445 40.24 18.34 -2.37
C ASN A 445 41.46 18.90 -1.62
N SER A 446 41.72 20.21 -1.71
CA SER A 446 42.80 20.88 -0.95
C SER A 446 42.28 21.68 0.23
N ASP A 447 41.11 22.29 0.10
CA ASP A 447 40.54 23.26 1.04
C ASP A 447 39.05 22.99 1.30
N LYS A 448 38.54 23.59 2.38
CA LYS A 448 37.11 23.58 2.71
C LYS A 448 36.45 24.83 2.17
N VAL A 449 35.24 24.70 1.64
CA VAL A 449 34.43 25.83 1.18
C VAL A 449 33.26 26.01 2.13
N GLU A 450 33.13 27.21 2.70
CA GLU A 450 32.05 27.55 3.64
C GLU A 450 30.97 28.40 2.97
N ALA A 451 29.72 28.17 3.38
CA ALA A 451 28.57 28.90 2.91
C ALA A 451 27.61 29.20 4.08
N GLU A 452 26.91 30.33 4.01
CA GLU A 452 25.85 30.66 4.96
C GLU A 452 24.62 31.17 4.21
N ASN A 453 23.44 30.63 4.50
CA ASN A 453 22.16 31.07 3.94
C ASN A 453 21.05 30.93 4.99
N ASN A 454 20.35 32.05 5.27
CA ASN A 454 19.25 32.10 6.22
C ASN A 454 19.59 31.51 7.61
N GLY A 455 20.83 31.72 8.06
CA GLY A 455 21.35 31.20 9.34
C GLY A 455 21.82 29.75 9.31
N ASN A 456 21.65 29.04 8.18
CA ASN A 456 22.25 27.72 7.97
C ASN A 456 23.69 27.89 7.52
N LYS A 457 24.64 27.27 8.24
CA LYS A 457 26.06 27.28 7.92
C LYS A 457 26.46 25.92 7.38
N LEU A 458 27.05 25.90 6.20
CA LEU A 458 27.45 24.70 5.48
C LEU A 458 28.95 24.74 5.22
N THR A 459 29.60 23.58 5.32
CA THR A 459 30.99 23.40 4.91
C THR A 459 31.07 22.22 3.96
N PHE A 460 31.53 22.48 2.74
CA PHE A 460 31.76 21.50 1.69
C PHE A 460 33.24 21.14 1.64
N SER A 461 33.53 19.86 1.45
CA SER A 461 34.90 19.36 1.33
C SER A 461 34.93 18.02 0.63
N GLY A 462 36.04 17.72 -0.03
CA GLY A 462 36.25 16.48 -0.75
C GLY A 462 35.36 16.36 -1.98
N PHE A 463 35.96 15.92 -3.09
CA PHE A 463 35.21 15.42 -4.24
C PHE A 463 35.88 14.19 -4.80
N TYR A 464 35.11 13.10 -4.89
CA TYR A 464 35.56 11.90 -5.57
C TYR A 464 34.44 11.30 -6.42
N SER A 465 34.84 10.69 -7.54
CA SER A 465 33.94 9.85 -8.33
C SER A 465 34.02 8.42 -7.82
N LYS A 466 32.88 7.78 -7.61
CA LYS A 466 32.83 6.34 -7.34
C LYS A 466 32.03 5.64 -8.42
N GLU A 467 32.67 4.66 -9.04
CA GLU A 467 32.01 3.75 -9.98
C GLU A 467 31.41 2.60 -9.16
N GLY A 468 30.08 2.57 -9.07
CA GLY A 468 29.34 1.46 -8.50
C GLY A 468 28.90 0.51 -9.61
N GLU A 469 29.28 -0.77 -9.50
CA GLU A 469 28.51 -1.83 -10.16
C GLU A 469 27.05 -1.77 -9.68
N LYS A 470 26.10 -2.28 -10.48
CA LYS A 470 24.70 -2.42 -10.02
C LYS A 470 24.68 -3.13 -8.66
N GLY A 471 24.22 -2.46 -7.61
CA GLY A 471 24.12 -3.01 -6.26
C GLY A 471 25.21 -2.55 -5.28
N VAL A 472 26.15 -1.69 -5.68
CA VAL A 472 27.08 -1.07 -4.71
C VAL A 472 26.32 -0.08 -3.84
N VAL A 473 26.33 -0.30 -2.54
CA VAL A 473 25.72 0.58 -1.54
C VAL A 473 26.80 1.52 -0.98
N LEU A 474 26.60 2.83 -1.10
CA LEU A 474 27.40 3.87 -0.46
C LEU A 474 26.60 4.41 0.72
N GLU A 475 27.10 4.17 1.94
CA GLU A 475 26.52 4.68 3.18
C GLU A 475 25.02 4.39 3.39
N GLY A 476 24.52 3.30 2.79
CA GLY A 476 23.11 2.87 2.90
C GLY A 476 22.29 3.09 1.61
N ALA A 477 22.82 3.84 0.65
CA ALA A 477 22.13 4.15 -0.60
C ALA A 477 22.72 3.35 -1.78
N PRO A 478 21.90 2.69 -2.62
CA PRO A 478 22.41 2.05 -3.84
C PRO A 478 22.94 3.12 -4.79
N VAL A 479 24.09 2.88 -5.38
CA VAL A 479 24.72 3.71 -6.41
C VAL A 479 24.79 2.92 -7.69
N THR A 480 24.28 3.50 -8.78
CA THR A 480 24.29 2.89 -10.10
C THR A 480 25.15 3.72 -11.04
N GLY A 481 26.26 3.13 -11.50
CA GLY A 481 27.19 3.80 -12.40
C GLY A 481 28.18 4.72 -11.68
N LYS A 482 28.72 5.70 -12.40
CA LYS A 482 29.74 6.63 -11.90
C LYS A 482 29.08 7.86 -11.25
N SER A 483 28.95 7.85 -9.93
CA SER A 483 28.41 8.99 -9.17
C SER A 483 29.51 9.88 -8.60
N GLY A 484 29.22 11.17 -8.49
CA GLY A 484 30.05 12.14 -7.78
C GLY A 484 29.62 12.21 -6.31
N VAL A 485 30.59 12.31 -5.41
CA VAL A 485 30.33 12.46 -3.97
C VAL A 485 31.03 13.71 -3.46
N ILE A 486 30.28 14.58 -2.80
CA ILE A 486 30.79 15.77 -2.08
C ILE A 486 30.44 15.61 -0.61
N SER A 487 31.43 15.69 0.28
CA SER A 487 31.14 15.68 1.73
C SER A 487 30.66 17.05 2.17
N VAL A 488 29.62 17.04 3.00
CA VAL A 488 29.01 18.26 3.53
C VAL A 488 28.75 18.08 5.02
N GLN A 489 29.08 19.11 5.78
CA GLN A 489 28.69 19.25 7.19
C GLN A 489 27.97 20.57 7.36
N GLY A 490 27.12 20.66 8.36
CA GLY A 490 26.39 21.90 8.58
C GLY A 490 25.83 22.05 9.98
N GLU A 491 25.51 23.30 10.27
CA GLU A 491 24.83 23.78 11.45
C GLU A 491 23.60 24.54 10.97
N LEU A 492 22.41 24.04 11.30
CA LEU A 492 21.15 24.59 10.81
C LEU A 492 20.67 25.75 11.68
N ALA A 493 19.88 26.63 11.04
CA ALA A 493 19.19 27.70 11.73
C ALA A 493 18.24 27.15 12.80
N LYS A 494 17.91 27.98 13.79
CA LYS A 494 16.99 27.59 14.86
C LYS A 494 15.62 27.20 14.28
N GLY A 495 15.14 26.02 14.64
CA GLY A 495 13.88 25.47 14.14
C GLY A 495 13.99 24.73 12.81
N THR A 496 15.10 24.86 12.08
CA THR A 496 15.34 24.10 10.85
C THR A 496 15.94 22.73 11.18
N VAL A 497 15.30 21.66 10.71
CA VAL A 497 15.70 20.27 10.99
C VAL A 497 16.15 19.51 9.74
N GLY A 498 15.92 20.07 8.55
CA GLY A 498 16.30 19.46 7.29
C GLY A 498 16.47 20.47 6.16
N LEU A 499 17.30 20.10 5.19
CA LEU A 499 17.47 20.78 3.91
C LEU A 499 17.22 19.73 2.83
N ASP A 500 16.24 19.95 1.97
CA ASP A 500 15.73 18.96 1.03
C ASP A 500 15.65 19.53 -0.39
N VAL A 501 15.43 18.63 -1.36
CA VAL A 501 15.39 18.91 -2.79
C VAL A 501 16.72 19.49 -3.25
N TRP A 502 17.79 18.71 -3.12
CA TRP A 502 19.13 19.07 -3.57
C TRP A 502 19.28 18.88 -5.09
N LYS A 503 20.02 19.79 -5.71
CA LYS A 503 20.34 19.78 -7.14
C LYS A 503 21.79 20.16 -7.37
N ALA A 504 22.32 19.68 -8.49
CA ALA A 504 23.63 20.09 -9.00
C ALA A 504 23.52 20.47 -10.48
N VAL A 505 24.24 21.51 -10.90
CA VAL A 505 24.35 21.95 -12.29
C VAL A 505 25.82 22.11 -12.67
N ASP A 506 26.27 21.46 -13.74
CA ASP A 506 27.66 21.58 -14.21
C ASP A 506 27.93 22.88 -14.98
N GLU A 507 29.20 23.08 -15.39
CA GLU A 507 29.61 24.23 -16.21
C GLU A 507 28.92 24.31 -17.59
N ASN A 508 28.32 23.22 -18.08
CA ASN A 508 27.62 23.14 -19.36
C ASN A 508 26.11 23.38 -19.22
N GLY A 509 25.61 23.57 -17.99
CA GLY A 509 24.19 23.71 -17.70
C GLY A 509 23.44 22.38 -17.61
N GLN A 510 24.13 21.24 -17.54
CA GLN A 510 23.50 19.94 -17.31
C GLN A 510 23.09 19.83 -15.84
N GLU A 511 21.81 19.52 -15.60
CA GLU A 511 21.26 19.31 -14.26
C GLU A 511 21.36 17.85 -13.83
N TYR A 512 21.56 17.65 -12.52
CA TYR A 512 21.65 16.35 -11.86
C TYR A 512 20.78 16.32 -10.59
N ASP A 513 20.16 15.17 -10.35
CA ASP A 513 19.53 14.86 -9.07
C ASP A 513 20.62 14.57 -8.03
N VAL A 514 20.42 15.10 -6.82
CA VAL A 514 21.35 14.91 -5.71
C VAL A 514 20.61 14.28 -4.55
N ARG A 515 21.06 13.10 -4.14
CA ARG A 515 20.64 12.48 -2.88
C ARG A 515 21.51 12.97 -1.75
N PHE A 516 20.90 13.20 -0.60
CA PHE A 516 21.60 13.66 0.58
C PHE A 516 21.52 12.61 1.68
N GLU A 517 22.64 11.93 1.93
CA GLU A 517 22.77 10.98 3.02
C GLU A 517 23.50 11.66 4.17
N LYS A 518 22.94 11.61 5.37
CA LYS A 518 23.51 12.30 6.52
C LYS A 518 23.23 11.59 7.83
N LYS A 519 24.02 11.94 8.84
CA LYS A 519 23.70 11.76 10.24
C LYS A 519 23.64 13.13 10.90
N SER A 520 22.57 13.37 11.64
CA SER A 520 22.36 14.60 12.37
C SER A 520 22.40 14.37 13.87
N ALA A 521 22.59 15.46 14.60
CA ALA A 521 22.45 15.53 16.04
C ALA A 521 21.76 16.84 16.40
N MET A 522 20.93 16.82 17.43
CA MET A 522 20.26 18.01 17.95
C MET A 522 20.76 18.29 19.36
N ASP A 523 21.11 19.54 19.62
CA ASP A 523 21.49 19.99 20.96
C ASP A 523 20.27 20.32 21.84
N GLU A 524 20.52 20.62 23.12
CA GLU A 524 19.48 20.98 24.09
C GLU A 524 18.68 22.24 23.71
N ASN A 525 19.24 23.10 22.86
CA ASN A 525 18.58 24.31 22.38
C ASN A 525 17.77 24.09 21.10
N GLY A 526 17.69 22.84 20.62
CA GLY A 526 17.00 22.48 19.37
C GLY A 526 17.79 22.84 18.11
N LYS A 527 19.09 23.11 18.22
CA LYS A 527 19.96 23.40 17.09
C LYS A 527 20.45 22.10 16.48
N VAL A 528 20.29 21.96 15.17
CA VAL A 528 20.69 20.74 14.45
C VAL A 528 22.07 20.93 13.83
N THR A 529 22.94 19.95 14.03
CA THR A 529 24.19 19.80 13.29
C THR A 529 24.14 18.49 12.50
N PHE A 530 24.82 18.43 11.37
CA PHE A 530 24.91 17.21 10.58
C PHE A 530 26.27 17.03 9.93
N GLN A 531 26.56 15.78 9.60
CA GLN A 531 27.65 15.38 8.73
C GLN A 531 27.13 14.33 7.73
N GLY A 532 27.46 14.50 6.47
CA GLY A 532 26.94 13.64 5.41
C GLY A 532 27.61 13.85 4.06
N ASN A 533 26.97 13.32 3.03
CA ASN A 533 27.43 13.32 1.66
C ASN A 533 26.30 13.65 0.69
N LEU A 534 26.59 14.56 -0.23
CA LEU A 534 25.78 14.78 -1.43
C LEU A 534 26.23 13.79 -2.49
N ILE A 535 25.30 12.92 -2.91
CA ILE A 535 25.51 11.89 -3.93
C ILE A 535 24.83 12.36 -5.20
N ILE A 536 25.62 12.69 -6.20
CA ILE A 536 25.15 13.16 -7.50
C ILE A 536 24.91 11.93 -8.38
N ASP A 537 23.66 11.68 -8.72
CA ASP A 537 23.25 10.53 -9.52
C ASP A 537 23.57 10.79 -11.01
N GLN A 538 23.84 9.72 -11.77
CA GLN A 538 24.23 9.68 -13.20
C GLN A 538 25.73 9.82 -13.53
N PRO A 539 26.20 9.26 -14.68
CA PRO A 539 27.59 9.34 -15.09
C PRO A 539 28.04 10.79 -15.34
N LEU A 540 28.70 11.36 -14.34
CA LEU A 540 29.44 12.61 -14.48
C LEU A 540 30.63 12.41 -15.43
N GLN A 541 30.60 13.06 -16.59
CA GLN A 541 31.86 13.48 -17.25
C GLN A 541 32.51 14.46 -16.28
N GLN A 542 33.70 14.16 -15.76
CA GLN A 542 34.35 14.89 -14.64
C GLN A 542 34.20 16.42 -14.79
N PRO A 543 33.22 17.05 -14.11
CA PRO A 543 33.05 18.48 -14.24
C PRO A 543 34.16 19.19 -13.49
N LYS A 544 34.50 20.40 -13.92
CA LYS A 544 35.42 21.26 -13.18
C LYS A 544 34.68 22.02 -12.09
N GLU A 545 33.44 22.38 -12.35
CA GLU A 545 32.61 23.19 -11.47
C GLU A 545 31.23 22.57 -11.31
N LEU A 546 30.68 22.66 -10.11
CA LEU A 546 29.28 22.32 -9.85
C LEU A 546 28.61 23.45 -9.09
N THR A 547 27.46 23.87 -9.57
CA THR A 547 26.55 24.72 -8.80
C THR A 547 25.62 23.84 -8.00
N ILE A 548 25.76 23.85 -6.68
CA ILE A 548 24.93 23.06 -5.75
C ILE A 548 23.85 23.96 -5.16
N SER A 549 22.61 23.46 -5.12
CA SER A 549 21.46 24.14 -4.50
C SER A 549 20.61 23.19 -3.66
N TYR A 550 19.91 23.75 -2.68
CA TYR A 550 18.76 23.12 -2.01
C TYR A 550 17.58 24.08 -2.08
N HIS A 551 16.36 23.55 -2.15
CA HIS A 551 15.17 24.34 -2.45
C HIS A 551 14.09 24.27 -1.38
N ILE A 552 14.24 23.39 -0.38
CA ILE A 552 13.33 23.26 0.74
C ILE A 552 14.10 23.29 2.07
N ALA A 553 13.62 24.09 3.02
CA ALA A 553 13.97 23.98 4.43
C ALA A 553 12.81 23.33 5.19
N GLU A 554 13.10 22.26 5.93
CA GLU A 554 12.14 21.60 6.81
C GLU A 554 12.19 22.27 8.18
N ILE A 555 11.04 22.78 8.63
CA ILE A 555 10.89 23.55 9.86
C ILE A 555 10.11 22.73 10.88
N GLN A 556 10.66 22.60 12.09
CA GLN A 556 10.00 21.98 13.24
C GLN A 556 9.37 23.06 14.12
N HIS A 557 8.07 22.95 14.31
CA HIS A 557 7.26 23.82 15.17
C HIS A 557 6.97 23.10 16.49
N ARG A 558 7.45 23.67 17.60
CA ARG A 558 7.26 23.16 18.97
C ARG A 558 6.37 24.05 19.83
N ASP A 559 5.75 25.06 19.24
CA ASP A 559 4.75 25.94 19.84
C ASP A 559 3.35 25.30 19.90
N VAL A 560 3.32 23.97 20.00
CA VAL A 560 2.11 23.18 20.17
C VAL A 560 1.91 22.86 21.64
N ASP A 561 0.66 22.92 22.10
CA ASP A 561 0.29 22.60 23.47
C ASP A 561 -1.00 21.79 23.46
N TRP A 562 -0.85 20.49 23.21
CA TRP A 562 -1.98 19.57 23.18
C TRP A 562 -1.64 18.26 23.87
N GLU A 563 -2.33 18.03 24.99
CA GLU A 563 -2.28 16.80 25.75
C GLU A 563 -3.70 16.22 25.90
N VAL A 564 -3.85 14.90 25.70
CA VAL A 564 -5.14 14.20 25.80
C VAL A 564 -4.99 12.96 26.67
N PRO A 565 -5.73 12.84 27.80
CA PRO A 565 -5.77 11.60 28.56
C PRO A 565 -6.55 10.53 27.78
N ILE A 566 -6.04 9.30 27.77
CA ILE A 566 -6.64 8.13 27.14
C ILE A 566 -6.79 7.05 28.22
N TYR A 567 -8.01 6.81 28.65
CA TYR A 567 -8.30 5.81 29.68
C TYR A 567 -8.44 4.43 29.02
N LEU A 568 -7.52 3.53 29.32
CA LEU A 568 -7.51 2.19 28.74
C LEU A 568 -8.53 1.28 29.40
N ASN A 569 -9.00 1.60 30.62
CA ASN A 569 -10.08 0.90 31.34
C ASN A 569 -11.15 1.90 31.81
N PRO A 570 -12.01 2.42 30.92
CA PRO A 570 -13.02 3.38 31.33
C PRO A 570 -14.03 2.74 32.29
N SER A 571 -14.27 3.42 33.42
CA SER A 571 -15.40 3.14 34.29
C SER A 571 -16.68 3.59 33.56
N ALA A 572 -17.82 2.94 33.83
CA ALA A 572 -19.12 3.31 33.26
C ALA A 572 -19.54 4.78 33.55
N ALA A 573 -18.85 5.48 34.46
CA ALA A 573 -19.09 6.88 34.77
C ALA A 573 -18.40 7.89 33.80
N ASP A 574 -17.43 7.47 33.00
CA ASP A 574 -16.63 8.38 32.16
C ASP A 574 -17.23 8.62 30.75
N VAL A 575 -18.35 7.96 30.43
CA VAL A 575 -18.99 7.98 29.10
C VAL A 575 -20.01 9.12 28.95
N THR A 576 -20.31 9.88 30.00
CA THR A 576 -21.45 10.83 29.99
C THR A 576 -21.16 12.22 29.43
N ASP A 577 -19.95 12.51 28.95
CA ASP A 577 -19.62 13.81 28.35
C ASP A 577 -19.58 13.70 26.81
N VAL A 578 -20.70 13.28 26.24
CA VAL A 578 -20.97 13.32 24.80
C VAL A 578 -22.29 14.08 24.60
N THR A 579 -22.20 15.39 24.45
CA THR A 579 -23.28 16.16 23.81
C THR A 579 -23.26 15.81 22.32
N VAL A 580 -24.27 15.05 21.88
CA VAL A 580 -24.57 14.81 20.48
C VAL A 580 -25.33 16.03 19.98
N ASP A 581 -24.70 16.84 19.12
CA ASP A 581 -25.42 17.80 18.27
C ASP A 581 -26.06 17.01 17.11
N ASP A 582 -27.35 16.75 17.23
CA ASP A 582 -28.21 16.21 16.17
C ASP A 582 -28.56 17.33 15.18
N ASP A 583 -27.82 17.43 14.08
CA ASP A 583 -28.22 18.20 12.90
C ASP A 583 -28.17 17.30 11.66
N ALA A 584 -29.24 16.51 11.45
CA ALA A 584 -29.50 15.83 10.18
C ALA A 584 -30.96 15.43 10.02
N LYS A 585 -31.86 16.39 9.78
CA LYS A 585 -33.12 16.15 9.03
C LYS A 585 -33.59 17.41 8.32
N GLU A 586 -33.20 17.59 7.06
CA GLU A 586 -34.07 18.18 6.04
C GLU A 586 -33.47 18.02 4.64
N GLN A 587 -34.04 17.12 3.84
CA GLN A 587 -34.25 17.29 2.39
C GLN A 587 -34.95 16.05 1.84
N ASP A 588 -36.29 16.10 1.81
CA ASP A 588 -37.05 15.57 0.67
C ASP A 588 -38.54 15.90 0.86
N LYS A 589 -39.03 16.85 0.07
CA LYS A 589 -40.33 16.83 -0.65
C LYS A 589 -40.76 18.23 -1.04
N ASP A 590 -40.61 18.53 -2.32
CA ASP A 590 -41.27 19.66 -2.96
C ASP A 590 -42.09 19.13 -4.14
N THR A 591 -43.39 18.88 -3.93
CA THR A 591 -44.48 19.11 -4.90
C THR A 591 -45.85 18.83 -4.27
N LYS A 592 -46.57 19.88 -3.88
CA LYS A 592 -47.86 20.28 -4.49
C LYS A 592 -48.55 21.39 -3.72
N GLU A 593 -48.99 22.37 -4.50
CA GLU A 593 -49.93 23.44 -4.21
C GLU A 593 -51.15 22.99 -3.39
N THR A 594 -51.67 23.83 -2.49
CA THR A 594 -52.90 24.63 -2.72
C THR A 594 -53.40 25.27 -1.41
N GLN A 595 -53.36 26.60 -1.39
CA GLN A 595 -54.30 27.59 -0.82
C GLN A 595 -55.00 27.44 0.54
N THR A 596 -55.01 28.61 1.20
CA THR A 596 -56.10 29.27 1.98
C THR A 596 -56.27 29.01 3.48
N ALA A 597 -55.96 30.09 4.22
CA ALA A 597 -56.91 30.91 4.99
C ALA A 597 -57.04 30.74 6.52
N VAL A 598 -56.68 31.84 7.20
CA VAL A 598 -57.39 32.52 8.31
C VAL A 598 -57.07 32.08 9.77
N LYS A 599 -56.27 32.94 10.44
CA LYS A 599 -56.43 33.66 11.75
C LYS A 599 -57.50 33.17 12.76
N PRO A 600 -57.46 33.55 14.08
CA PRO A 600 -56.53 34.48 14.78
C PRO A 600 -56.06 34.04 16.20
N GLN A 601 -55.09 34.81 16.72
CA GLN A 601 -54.75 35.00 18.15
C GLN A 601 -56.00 35.30 19.03
N PRO A 602 -55.91 35.05 20.35
CA PRO A 602 -55.65 36.16 21.28
C PRO A 602 -54.71 35.84 22.46
N GLU A 603 -53.84 36.80 22.77
CA GLU A 603 -53.31 37.14 24.11
C GLU A 603 -54.48 37.51 25.07
N PRO A 604 -54.33 37.60 26.43
CA PRO A 604 -53.32 38.47 27.06
C PRO A 604 -52.92 38.26 28.56
N GLU A 605 -52.06 39.17 29.03
CA GLU A 605 -51.87 39.72 30.41
C GLU A 605 -50.91 39.01 31.40
N LYS A 606 -49.73 39.60 31.72
CA LYS A 606 -49.38 40.59 32.80
C LYS A 606 -49.30 39.94 34.20
N ASN A 607 -48.41 40.25 35.15
CA ASN A 607 -47.40 41.29 35.40
C ASN A 607 -46.63 40.82 36.66
N SER A 608 -45.33 41.13 36.83
CA SER A 608 -44.77 41.77 38.05
C SER A 608 -43.24 41.64 38.15
N GLU A 609 -42.57 42.79 38.15
CA GLU A 609 -41.18 43.04 38.53
C GLU A 609 -41.07 43.26 40.05
N PRO A 610 -39.86 43.20 40.67
CA PRO A 610 -39.21 44.48 41.01
C PRO A 610 -37.66 44.54 40.90
N GLU A 611 -37.21 45.76 40.58
CA GLU A 611 -35.95 46.50 40.81
C GLU A 611 -35.09 46.14 42.06
N GLN A 612 -33.80 46.45 42.24
CA GLN A 612 -32.73 47.20 41.55
C GLN A 612 -31.42 47.00 42.37
N GLN A 613 -30.22 47.09 41.75
CA GLN A 613 -29.13 48.04 42.12
C GLN A 613 -27.78 47.70 41.41
N GLN A 614 -27.20 48.71 40.76
CA GLN A 614 -25.86 48.73 40.13
C GLN A 614 -24.72 48.89 41.17
N PRO A 615 -23.43 48.73 40.80
CA PRO A 615 -22.66 49.90 40.35
C PRO A 615 -21.62 49.67 39.23
N VAL A 616 -21.58 50.64 38.31
CA VAL A 616 -20.43 51.41 37.80
C VAL A 616 -19.10 50.69 37.47
N GLN A 617 -18.75 50.67 36.17
CA GLN A 617 -17.36 50.61 35.67
C GLN A 617 -16.91 52.01 35.17
N PRO A 618 -15.64 52.41 35.38
CA PRO A 618 -15.10 53.65 34.82
C PRO A 618 -14.42 53.44 33.46
N LYS A 619 -14.65 54.39 32.56
CA LYS A 619 -13.86 54.69 31.36
C LYS A 619 -12.85 55.80 31.72
N PRO A 620 -11.70 55.88 31.05
CA PRO A 620 -11.37 57.15 30.40
C PRO A 620 -10.81 57.02 28.97
N GLU A 621 -11.01 58.12 28.25
CA GLU A 621 -10.54 58.59 26.93
C GLU A 621 -9.14 58.18 26.44
N PRO A 622 -8.92 58.23 25.12
CA PRO A 622 -7.65 58.63 24.53
C PRO A 622 -7.71 60.06 23.93
N GLU A 623 -6.68 60.84 24.26
CA GLU A 623 -6.39 62.16 23.72
C GLU A 623 -5.86 62.13 22.27
N LYS A 624 -6.08 63.26 21.59
CA LYS A 624 -5.60 63.62 20.24
C LYS A 624 -4.13 64.02 20.24
N GLN A 625 -3.40 63.66 19.17
CA GLN A 625 -2.35 64.46 18.50
C GLN A 625 -2.09 63.82 17.12
N ALA A 626 -2.58 64.41 16.02
CA ALA A 626 -1.87 65.36 15.15
C ALA A 626 -0.59 64.77 14.51
N ALA A 627 -0.74 64.23 13.28
CA ALA A 627 0.37 63.88 12.38
C ALA A 627 0.35 64.82 11.15
N PRO A 628 1.52 65.25 10.64
CA PRO A 628 1.61 66.23 9.55
C PRO A 628 1.48 65.60 8.15
N GLN A 629 0.92 66.40 7.25
CA GLN A 629 0.77 66.17 5.81
C GLN A 629 2.12 66.22 5.08
N SER A 630 2.36 65.25 4.19
CA SER A 630 3.41 65.30 3.16
C SER A 630 2.85 64.76 1.85
N GLN A 631 3.11 65.49 0.78
CA GLN A 631 2.51 65.43 -0.55
C GLN A 631 2.90 64.17 -1.35
N THR A 632 1.93 63.62 -2.08
CA THR A 632 2.09 62.61 -3.13
C THR A 632 2.29 63.29 -4.49
N PRO A 633 3.24 62.87 -5.36
CA PRO A 633 3.30 63.32 -6.74
C PRO A 633 2.44 62.47 -7.68
N ALA A 634 1.91 63.14 -8.70
CA ALA A 634 0.93 62.67 -9.65
C ALA A 634 1.46 61.71 -10.73
N LYS A 635 0.52 60.89 -11.21
CA LYS A 635 0.55 60.01 -12.39
C LYS A 635 0.32 60.83 -13.68
N PRO A 636 0.97 60.52 -14.82
CA PRO A 636 0.55 61.04 -16.12
C PRO A 636 -0.27 60.02 -16.94
N GLU A 637 -1.29 60.55 -17.60
CA GLU A 637 -2.16 59.93 -18.62
C GLU A 637 -1.62 60.24 -20.04
N PRO A 638 -1.94 59.45 -21.09
CA PRO A 638 -1.52 59.72 -22.46
C PRO A 638 -2.67 60.17 -23.40
N GLU A 639 -2.39 61.16 -24.26
CA GLU A 639 -3.07 61.47 -25.53
C GLU A 639 -1.97 61.47 -26.62
N SER A 640 -2.09 61.09 -27.90
CA SER A 640 -3.16 61.22 -28.91
C SER A 640 -2.77 60.45 -30.21
N LYS A 641 -3.78 60.04 -31.01
CA LYS A 641 -3.74 59.58 -32.44
C LYS A 641 -3.48 60.78 -33.39
N PRO A 642 -3.27 60.69 -34.76
CA PRO A 642 -3.89 59.78 -35.78
C PRO A 642 -3.02 59.53 -37.06
N PRO A 643 -3.52 59.22 -38.31
CA PRO A 643 -4.73 58.52 -38.80
C PRO A 643 -4.48 57.38 -39.84
N VAL A 644 -5.61 56.78 -40.25
CA VAL A 644 -5.92 55.72 -41.23
C VAL A 644 -5.68 56.09 -42.72
N LYS A 645 -5.37 55.08 -43.56
CA LYS A 645 -5.83 55.00 -44.98
C LYS A 645 -6.10 53.54 -45.40
N THR A 646 -7.16 53.40 -46.22
CA THR A 646 -7.87 52.17 -46.62
C THR A 646 -7.59 51.81 -48.09
N GLN A 647 -7.58 50.51 -48.40
CA GLN A 647 -7.98 49.81 -49.65
C GLN A 647 -7.57 50.35 -51.04
N THR A 648 -6.96 49.47 -51.87
CA THR A 648 -7.53 49.08 -53.19
C THR A 648 -6.92 47.77 -53.75
N GLU A 649 -7.82 46.82 -54.04
CA GLU A 649 -7.94 45.92 -55.21
C GLU A 649 -6.78 45.08 -55.81
N GLN A 650 -7.09 43.78 -55.86
CA GLN A 650 -6.72 42.69 -56.79
C GLN A 650 -6.83 43.08 -58.29
N PRO A 651 -6.25 42.32 -59.27
CA PRO A 651 -6.76 40.99 -59.60
C PRO A 651 -5.77 39.95 -60.15
N ALA A 652 -6.33 38.76 -60.33
CA ALA A 652 -5.74 37.49 -60.69
C ALA A 652 -5.64 37.21 -62.20
N LYS A 653 -5.07 36.01 -62.49
CA LYS A 653 -5.18 35.15 -63.68
C LYS A 653 -4.31 35.46 -64.89
N SER A 654 -3.42 34.52 -65.23
CA SER A 654 -3.57 33.68 -66.44
C SER A 654 -2.44 32.64 -66.55
N GLU A 655 -2.82 31.36 -66.59
CA GLU A 655 -2.16 30.29 -67.35
C GLU A 655 -2.76 30.30 -68.77
N PRO A 656 -2.09 29.80 -69.84
CA PRO A 656 -1.85 28.36 -69.99
C PRO A 656 -0.51 27.94 -70.68
N GLU A 657 -0.18 26.66 -70.48
CA GLU A 657 0.55 25.66 -71.30
C GLU A 657 0.64 25.88 -72.84
N PRO A 658 1.42 25.07 -73.63
CA PRO A 658 2.07 23.78 -73.33
C PRO A 658 3.51 23.61 -73.87
N GLN A 659 4.23 22.58 -73.40
CA GLN A 659 4.99 21.64 -74.27
C GLN A 659 5.72 20.55 -73.44
N GLN A 660 5.17 19.34 -73.45
CA GLN A 660 5.91 18.08 -73.38
C GLN A 660 6.50 17.75 -74.77
N PRO A 661 7.44 16.78 -74.96
CA PRO A 661 7.76 15.65 -74.07
C PRO A 661 9.26 15.31 -73.91
N ALA A 662 9.62 14.59 -72.85
CA ALA A 662 10.60 13.50 -72.92
C ALA A 662 10.57 12.62 -71.65
N ASN A 663 10.38 11.32 -71.87
CA ASN A 663 10.37 10.24 -70.89
C ASN A 663 11.65 10.17 -70.05
N SER A 664 11.48 9.99 -68.74
CA SER A 664 12.23 8.98 -67.98
C SER A 664 11.48 8.67 -66.68
N GLN A 665 10.94 7.47 -66.61
CA GLN A 665 10.38 6.87 -65.41
C GLN A 665 11.51 6.66 -64.40
N THR A 666 11.40 7.26 -63.23
CA THR A 666 12.10 6.79 -62.02
C THR A 666 11.05 6.75 -60.91
N GLU A 667 10.92 5.58 -60.29
CA GLU A 667 9.92 5.24 -59.28
C GLU A 667 9.91 6.25 -58.13
N SER A 668 8.79 6.96 -57.94
CA SER A 668 8.53 7.76 -56.75
C SER A 668 8.09 6.85 -55.62
N LYS A 669 8.94 6.82 -54.58
CA LYS A 669 8.65 6.37 -53.22
C LYS A 669 7.34 7.02 -52.73
N PRO A 670 6.45 6.30 -52.03
CA PRO A 670 5.19 6.88 -51.57
C PRO A 670 5.46 8.07 -50.63
N GLU A 671 4.80 9.20 -50.89
CA GLU A 671 4.77 10.36 -50.00
C GLU A 671 4.37 9.90 -48.60
N ALA A 672 5.25 10.13 -47.64
CA ALA A 672 4.96 9.91 -46.23
C ALA A 672 3.82 10.86 -45.83
N LYS A 673 2.76 10.30 -45.23
CA LYS A 673 1.73 11.09 -44.54
C LYS A 673 2.41 12.10 -43.61
N PRO A 674 1.88 13.33 -43.46
CA PRO A 674 2.41 14.28 -42.50
C PRO A 674 2.43 13.63 -41.13
N VAL A 675 3.62 13.43 -40.61
CA VAL A 675 3.87 12.74 -39.34
C VAL A 675 3.41 13.69 -38.24
N ASN A 676 2.40 13.28 -37.47
CA ASN A 676 1.94 14.04 -36.31
C ASN A 676 3.08 14.07 -35.28
N ALA A 677 3.67 15.25 -35.07
CA ALA A 677 4.81 15.44 -34.17
C ALA A 677 4.51 14.98 -32.74
N GLU A 678 3.24 15.04 -32.32
CA GLU A 678 2.79 14.62 -30.99
C GLU A 678 2.70 13.09 -30.88
N ASP A 679 2.31 12.39 -31.94
CA ASP A 679 2.30 10.91 -31.97
C ASP A 679 3.72 10.34 -32.00
N GLU A 680 4.67 11.00 -32.69
CA GLU A 680 6.08 10.61 -32.63
C GLU A 680 6.72 10.92 -31.27
N ALA A 681 6.35 12.03 -30.64
CA ALA A 681 6.74 12.31 -29.27
C ALA A 681 6.23 11.22 -28.30
N ALA A 682 4.97 10.78 -28.45
CA ALA A 682 4.41 9.69 -27.66
C ALA A 682 5.16 8.36 -27.90
N LYS A 683 5.37 7.96 -29.16
CA LYS A 683 6.14 6.75 -29.49
C LYS A 683 7.57 6.80 -28.95
N LYS A 684 8.21 7.98 -28.96
CA LYS A 684 9.57 8.18 -28.44
C LYS A 684 9.61 8.13 -26.91
N ALA A 685 8.60 8.70 -26.23
CA ALA A 685 8.48 8.68 -24.78
C ALA A 685 8.36 7.24 -24.23
N PHE A 686 7.67 6.36 -24.95
CA PHE A 686 7.56 4.94 -24.57
C PHE A 686 8.68 4.04 -25.13
N ASN A 687 9.70 4.62 -25.78
CA ASN A 687 10.80 3.90 -26.42
C ASN A 687 10.33 2.82 -27.45
N ILE A 688 9.23 3.10 -28.15
CA ILE A 688 8.63 2.21 -29.17
C ILE A 688 8.64 2.81 -30.58
N ALA A 689 9.19 4.01 -30.75
CA ALA A 689 9.32 4.67 -32.06
C ALA A 689 10.08 3.79 -33.07
N VAL A 690 11.15 3.12 -32.61
CA VAL A 690 11.83 2.09 -33.40
C VAL A 690 11.02 0.81 -33.27
N ASN A 691 10.43 0.33 -34.38
CA ASN A 691 9.62 -0.90 -34.48
C ASN A 691 8.14 -0.80 -34.07
N PHE A 692 7.54 0.40 -34.07
CA PHE A 692 6.11 0.55 -33.74
C PHE A 692 5.20 -0.35 -34.58
N GLU A 693 5.33 -0.27 -35.91
CA GLU A 693 4.54 -1.03 -36.90
C GLU A 693 4.72 -2.56 -36.80
N THR A 694 5.82 -3.04 -36.20
CA THR A 694 6.07 -4.47 -36.01
C THR A 694 5.68 -4.97 -34.63
N ARG A 695 5.40 -4.06 -33.69
CA ARG A 695 4.99 -4.37 -32.31
C ARG A 695 3.52 -4.11 -32.04
N TYR A 696 2.90 -3.21 -32.77
CA TYR A 696 1.51 -2.80 -32.58
C TYR A 696 0.73 -2.88 -33.90
N ILE A 697 -0.55 -3.21 -33.80
CA ILE A 697 -1.49 -3.22 -34.92
C ILE A 697 -2.69 -2.34 -34.56
N SER A 698 -3.14 -1.50 -35.51
CA SER A 698 -4.35 -0.70 -35.32
C SER A 698 -5.58 -1.61 -35.26
N ILE A 699 -6.62 -1.25 -34.52
CA ILE A 699 -7.89 -2.02 -34.54
C ILE A 699 -8.46 -2.10 -35.98
N LYS A 700 -8.28 -1.05 -36.78
CA LYS A 700 -8.67 -1.03 -38.20
C LYS A 700 -7.93 -2.09 -39.02
N ASP A 701 -6.61 -2.22 -38.81
CA ASP A 701 -5.80 -3.23 -39.49
C ASP A 701 -6.04 -4.63 -38.96
N LEU A 702 -6.32 -4.79 -37.67
CA LEU A 702 -6.69 -6.07 -37.07
C LEU A 702 -7.97 -6.62 -37.72
N LYS A 703 -8.99 -5.76 -37.89
CA LYS A 703 -10.22 -6.08 -38.60
C LYS A 703 -9.97 -6.44 -40.06
N LYS A 704 -9.12 -5.67 -40.76
CA LYS A 704 -8.83 -5.88 -42.18
C LYS A 704 -8.00 -7.13 -42.46
N ARG A 705 -7.04 -7.47 -41.60
CA ARG A 705 -6.05 -8.54 -41.83
C ARG A 705 -6.46 -9.88 -41.22
N TYR A 706 -7.21 -9.86 -40.12
CA TYR A 706 -7.53 -11.06 -39.35
C TYR A 706 -9.04 -11.31 -39.19
N ASP A 707 -9.91 -10.48 -39.77
CA ASP A 707 -11.36 -10.52 -39.54
C ASP A 707 -11.73 -10.43 -38.05
N ILE A 708 -10.91 -9.75 -37.24
CA ILE A 708 -11.13 -9.59 -35.80
C ILE A 708 -11.46 -8.13 -35.50
N ASP A 709 -12.64 -7.90 -34.93
CA ASP A 709 -13.06 -6.57 -34.46
C ASP A 709 -12.86 -6.43 -32.95
N PHE A 710 -12.82 -5.19 -32.47
CA PHE A 710 -12.73 -4.89 -31.04
C PHE A 710 -13.95 -4.10 -30.61
N ILE A 711 -14.98 -4.81 -30.14
CA ILE A 711 -16.33 -4.28 -29.94
C ILE A 711 -16.67 -4.17 -28.46
N VAL A 712 -17.68 -3.36 -28.14
CA VAL A 712 -18.25 -3.32 -26.78
C VAL A 712 -18.97 -4.64 -26.52
N HIS A 713 -18.56 -5.34 -25.46
CA HIS A 713 -19.17 -6.60 -25.04
C HIS A 713 -20.29 -6.35 -24.03
N ASN A 714 -20.06 -5.42 -23.10
CA ASN A 714 -21.06 -4.93 -22.16
C ASN A 714 -20.94 -3.42 -22.03
N ALA A 715 -22.01 -2.69 -22.39
CA ALA A 715 -22.02 -1.23 -22.39
C ALA A 715 -22.29 -0.62 -21.00
N LYS A 716 -22.64 -1.43 -20.00
CA LYS A 716 -22.85 -0.95 -18.63
C LYS A 716 -21.49 -0.68 -17.99
N LYS A 717 -21.16 0.61 -17.84
CA LYS A 717 -20.02 1.04 -17.04
C LYS A 717 -20.26 0.66 -15.58
N ASP A 718 -19.25 0.14 -14.92
CA ASP A 718 -19.27 0.02 -13.47
C ASP A 718 -19.15 1.40 -12.81
N LYS A 719 -19.19 1.44 -11.47
CA LYS A 719 -19.12 2.69 -10.70
C LYS A 719 -17.80 3.47 -10.89
N TYR A 720 -16.81 2.88 -11.56
CA TYR A 720 -15.50 3.47 -11.86
C TYR A 720 -15.35 3.85 -13.34
N GLY A 721 -16.42 3.75 -14.14
CA GLY A 721 -16.38 4.09 -15.56
C GLY A 721 -15.77 2.99 -16.45
N VAL A 722 -15.49 1.81 -15.91
CA VAL A 722 -14.92 0.66 -16.65
C VAL A 722 -16.05 -0.14 -17.30
N TYR A 723 -15.87 -0.53 -18.56
CA TYR A 723 -16.81 -1.40 -19.29
C TYR A 723 -16.08 -2.52 -20.02
N GLU A 724 -16.79 -3.53 -20.51
CA GLU A 724 -16.16 -4.69 -21.14
C GLU A 724 -16.14 -4.54 -22.66
N ARG A 725 -14.97 -4.83 -23.25
CA ARG A 725 -14.79 -4.95 -24.71
C ARG A 725 -14.31 -6.35 -25.06
N ALA A 726 -14.65 -6.81 -26.24
CA ALA A 726 -14.28 -8.14 -26.73
C ALA A 726 -13.52 -8.05 -28.05
N PHE A 727 -12.47 -8.86 -28.18
CA PHE A 727 -11.97 -9.28 -29.49
C PHE A 727 -12.95 -10.29 -30.07
N TYR A 728 -13.55 -9.93 -31.20
CA TYR A 728 -14.63 -10.69 -31.82
C TYR A 728 -14.20 -11.17 -33.20
N ASP A 729 -14.20 -12.48 -33.39
CA ASP A 729 -13.94 -13.12 -34.67
C ASP A 729 -15.19 -12.97 -35.55
N LEU A 730 -15.10 -12.10 -36.56
CA LEU A 730 -16.21 -11.81 -37.47
C LEU A 730 -16.53 -13.00 -38.38
N LYS A 731 -15.54 -13.84 -38.67
CA LYS A 731 -15.69 -14.98 -39.57
C LYS A 731 -16.40 -16.14 -38.90
N ASN A 732 -16.02 -16.44 -37.66
CA ASN A 732 -16.59 -17.55 -36.88
C ASN A 732 -17.70 -17.10 -35.93
N GLN A 733 -17.98 -15.79 -35.86
CA GLN A 733 -19.00 -15.19 -35.00
C GLN A 733 -18.86 -15.57 -33.52
N GLN A 734 -17.64 -15.47 -33.00
CA GLN A 734 -17.34 -15.85 -31.63
C GLN A 734 -16.49 -14.80 -30.92
N VAL A 735 -16.69 -14.69 -29.61
CA VAL A 735 -15.84 -13.89 -28.74
C VAL A 735 -14.55 -14.67 -28.49
N LEU A 736 -13.42 -14.07 -28.81
CA LEU A 736 -12.10 -14.66 -28.60
C LEU A 736 -11.57 -14.34 -27.20
N TYR A 737 -11.77 -13.10 -26.74
CA TYR A 737 -11.24 -12.63 -25.46
C TYR A 737 -11.97 -11.37 -25.01
N VAL A 738 -12.37 -11.30 -23.73
CA VAL A 738 -13.02 -10.14 -23.12
C VAL A 738 -12.03 -9.42 -22.21
N VAL A 739 -11.99 -8.10 -22.30
CA VAL A 739 -11.12 -7.22 -21.51
C VAL A 739 -11.92 -6.12 -20.86
N LYS A 740 -11.63 -5.85 -19.58
CA LYS A 740 -12.12 -4.65 -18.88
C LYS A 740 -11.37 -3.42 -19.40
N PHE A 741 -12.11 -2.42 -19.82
CA PHE A 741 -11.61 -1.28 -20.57
C PHE A 741 -12.10 0.04 -19.94
N VAL A 742 -11.18 0.98 -19.76
CA VAL A 742 -11.47 2.33 -19.26
C VAL A 742 -11.30 3.30 -20.43
N ASP A 743 -12.26 4.22 -20.62
CA ASP A 743 -12.10 5.28 -21.61
C ASP A 743 -10.97 6.20 -21.15
N ASN A 744 -9.87 6.24 -21.90
CA ASN A 744 -8.71 7.06 -21.61
C ASN A 744 -8.59 8.24 -22.59
N GLU A 745 -7.86 9.27 -22.17
CA GLU A 745 -7.51 10.37 -23.06
C GLU A 745 -6.63 9.89 -24.23
N PRO A 746 -6.73 10.53 -25.42
CA PRO A 746 -5.84 10.24 -26.53
C PRO A 746 -4.37 10.32 -26.10
N ARG A 747 -3.52 9.40 -26.60
CA ARG A 747 -2.05 9.35 -26.35
C ARG A 747 -1.63 8.71 -25.02
N THR A 748 -2.52 7.94 -24.42
CA THR A 748 -2.23 7.16 -23.20
C THR A 748 -1.87 5.71 -23.55
N MET A 749 -0.81 5.17 -22.94
CA MET A 749 -0.50 3.74 -22.96
C MET A 749 -1.06 3.12 -21.69
N PHE A 750 -1.82 2.03 -21.81
CA PHE A 750 -2.31 1.29 -20.64
C PHE A 750 -2.18 -0.21 -20.88
N ALA A 751 -1.90 -0.92 -19.80
CA ALA A 751 -1.86 -2.37 -19.76
C ALA A 751 -3.05 -2.85 -18.93
N SER A 752 -3.89 -3.69 -19.52
CA SER A 752 -4.68 -4.64 -18.73
C SER A 752 -3.82 -5.88 -18.50
N GLU A 753 -4.15 -6.73 -17.53
CA GLU A 753 -3.33 -7.85 -17.01
C GLU A 753 -2.69 -8.78 -18.07
N SER A 754 -3.07 -8.71 -19.35
CA SER A 754 -2.43 -9.45 -20.45
C SER A 754 -2.31 -8.71 -21.80
N LEU A 755 -2.74 -7.44 -21.90
CA LEU A 755 -2.81 -6.69 -23.17
C LEU A 755 -2.27 -5.27 -23.04
N SER A 756 -1.42 -4.89 -23.99
CA SER A 756 -0.86 -3.54 -24.11
C SER A 756 -1.60 -2.76 -25.19
N PHE A 757 -2.16 -1.61 -24.82
CA PHE A 757 -2.86 -0.69 -25.72
C PHE A 757 -2.14 0.65 -25.80
N ILE A 758 -2.26 1.32 -26.95
CA ILE A 758 -1.86 2.71 -27.13
C ILE A 758 -2.89 3.43 -28.01
N GLU A 759 -3.43 4.54 -27.52
CA GLU A 759 -4.33 5.40 -28.30
C GLU A 759 -3.49 6.45 -29.03
N LEU A 760 -3.52 6.49 -30.36
CA LEU A 760 -2.88 7.55 -31.16
C LEU A 760 -3.95 8.44 -31.80
N SER A 761 -3.54 9.55 -32.42
CA SER A 761 -4.50 10.47 -33.04
C SER A 761 -5.36 9.85 -34.15
N ASP A 762 -4.93 8.74 -34.76
CA ASP A 762 -5.65 7.99 -35.78
C ASP A 762 -6.41 6.74 -35.27
N GLY A 763 -6.30 6.46 -33.97
CA GLY A 763 -7.12 5.53 -33.21
C GLY A 763 -6.33 4.58 -32.29
N LEU A 764 -7.03 3.57 -31.78
CA LEU A 764 -6.49 2.56 -30.86
C LEU A 764 -5.59 1.54 -31.57
N TYR A 765 -4.47 1.23 -30.93
CA TYR A 765 -3.53 0.18 -31.30
C TYR A 765 -3.37 -0.82 -30.15
N VAL A 766 -3.14 -2.08 -30.52
CA VAL A 766 -2.90 -3.18 -29.57
C VAL A 766 -1.59 -3.89 -29.88
N GLY A 767 -0.89 -4.34 -28.85
CA GLY A 767 0.38 -5.05 -28.98
C GLY A 767 0.22 -6.41 -29.63
N LEU A 768 0.95 -6.66 -30.72
CA LEU A 768 0.93 -7.90 -31.48
C LEU A 768 1.39 -9.11 -30.65
N GLU A 769 2.43 -8.95 -29.82
CA GLU A 769 2.90 -10.04 -28.94
C GLU A 769 1.85 -10.45 -27.91
N SER A 770 1.07 -9.49 -27.40
CA SER A 770 -0.03 -9.74 -26.47
C SER A 770 -1.16 -10.51 -27.16
N LEU A 771 -1.51 -10.14 -28.40
CA LEU A 771 -2.48 -10.89 -29.21
C LEU A 771 -2.02 -12.31 -29.54
N LYS A 772 -0.72 -12.51 -29.83
CA LYS A 772 -0.16 -13.85 -30.09
C LYS A 772 -0.17 -14.74 -28.85
N LYS A 773 0.20 -14.19 -27.69
CA LYS A 773 0.16 -14.93 -26.41
C LYS A 773 -1.25 -15.41 -26.07
N LEU A 774 -2.27 -14.62 -26.41
CA LEU A 774 -3.67 -14.98 -26.22
C LEU A 774 -4.25 -15.85 -27.35
N GLY A 775 -3.45 -16.22 -28.35
CA GLY A 775 -3.90 -17.02 -29.50
C GLY A 775 -4.90 -16.30 -30.42
N ILE A 776 -5.07 -14.98 -30.26
CA ILE A 776 -6.01 -14.16 -31.04
C ILE A 776 -5.50 -13.99 -32.48
N VAL A 777 -4.18 -13.83 -32.64
CA VAL A 777 -3.50 -13.81 -33.95
C VAL A 777 -2.34 -14.79 -33.96
N LYS A 778 -1.96 -15.27 -35.15
CA LYS A 778 -0.80 -16.15 -35.36
C LYS A 778 0.46 -15.36 -35.67
#